data_AF-A0A3N0FSQ4-F1
#
_entry.id   AF-A0A3N0FSQ4-F1
#
_cell.length_a   1.000
_cell.length_b   1.000
_cell.length_c   1.000
_cell.angle_alpha   90.00
_cell.angle_beta   90.00
_cell.angle_gamma   90.00
#
_symmetry.space_group_name_H-M   'P 1'
#
loop_
_entity.id
_entity.type
_entity.pdbx_description
1 polymer ?
#
loop_
_entity_poly.entity_id
_entity_poly.type
_entity_poly.pdbx_seq_one_letter_code
_entity_poly.pdbx_strand_id
1 'polypeptide(L)'
;MSENKKATLVSSEDAANKNFATDHQISGGCVKCGCEVLIHYHYDSGKPVPNAPFVLIDSNKTEIHGTTDANGLCRVYDMGCSTFELMLDEGSDDFTPRETVENNPVLQSNPAYATLAGEYFTLFLLLRKQGLVSYDADDSSDRHVDVDGAGIFTSIPQEYRKSYDRFWELDKRINRGSRQLKQAVNKIHHSLAAEVADKGGEDNAALMLFCEIALGFIPVVGQAMDVYSIGEWSWQSYQEPAKLEDPLHIAEGALCAIGVIPGLGDALKVSGRAIIRALKKSSPKELQFAIKTIRSLSDGNLVKGLTKLRAELRNYGAQANALLLKIHAALKQVLAESKLKNNWIVSLMKDSFSAMITALEKLIARYDSALVYIESKFDEFIGKVVTRVSGSPRSKGSIAKATEAPKTPAHTEPPSTKPAAHSESKPAGEKSQVPQNKPKDSAPKNDVSEKKTRSSPEGAEDINAGSNKGEQPDSTPQQKKAGEDDKACKAGSDKCQSEGEPVDMATGYVVDWRTDFTLGSLLPLTMKRYYRSGGARQQGLLGALWRSHWDMSLSLAGGVATLTDGEFNQAVFVLPEEGAFSRAASNPAWRLTRQQGQLVLQHVDGLRYRFDHALGLHLCLSAIEDRSGNRLTFLWDRAALCWVALPDGRLVHVETQRRRIVKLTLCDAHRQPLKTLVSYQYDAQGYLLSVRAGDGRNFDYQYSPEGWLLRWSDLAHTWVEHEYDAQGRSRRDRSAQGFWPGEFRYDDDAFTSHYHSGFGGVTTYVRDARNNILLRREPDGGEYRFEWVDNQLVAEVDPLGGRTVYQRNDWGQVTAVTLPDGATHRYDYDDEGQLLAYTDPMGHAWQYARNAQGQVETASDPEGRRWHHAYTAQGLLSAVTGPDGQAQRYYYNRRGLLERLEPGAAPAVTFFY
;
A
#
# COMPACT_ATOMS: atom_id res chain seq x y z
N MET A 1 -5.91 12.99 24.49
CA MET A 1 -4.48 12.76 24.20
C MET A 1 -3.97 14.01 23.50
N SER A 2 -3.23 14.92 24.12
CA SER A 2 -2.86 15.00 25.55
C SER A 2 -3.93 15.69 26.42
N GLU A 3 -4.58 16.74 25.93
CA GLU A 3 -5.64 17.46 26.66
C GLU A 3 -7.03 17.09 26.13
N ASN A 4 -7.82 16.37 26.93
CA ASN A 4 -9.23 16.20 26.65
C ASN A 4 -9.98 17.45 27.12
N LYS A 5 -10.92 17.97 26.32
CA LYS A 5 -11.86 19.00 26.81
C LYS A 5 -12.90 18.31 27.72
N LYS A 6 -12.93 18.64 29.00
CA LYS A 6 -14.09 18.43 29.88
C LYS A 6 -14.51 19.76 30.46
N ALA A 7 -15.72 20.20 30.10
CA ALA A 7 -16.42 21.14 30.96
C ALA A 7 -16.80 20.40 32.25
N THR A 8 -16.12 20.70 33.37
CA THR A 8 -16.62 20.28 34.67
C THR A 8 -17.70 21.26 35.08
N LEU A 9 -18.91 20.75 35.32
CA LEU A 9 -19.93 21.54 35.99
C LEU A 9 -19.48 21.87 37.40
N VAL A 10 -18.95 23.07 37.55
CA VAL A 10 -19.00 23.75 38.84
C VAL A 10 -20.47 24.12 39.03
N SER A 11 -21.15 23.52 40.00
CA SER A 11 -22.56 23.85 40.28
C SER A 11 -22.68 25.35 40.59
N SER A 12 -23.86 25.97 40.41
CA SER A 12 -24.00 27.41 40.71
C SER A 12 -23.72 27.74 42.18
N GLU A 13 -23.78 26.74 43.06
CA GLU A 13 -23.35 26.77 44.46
C GLU A 13 -21.82 26.69 44.59
N ASP A 14 -21.17 25.66 44.02
CA ASP A 14 -19.70 25.52 43.99
C ASP A 14 -18.99 26.70 43.32
N ALA A 15 -19.64 27.33 42.33
CA ALA A 15 -19.07 28.40 41.52
C ALA A 15 -19.10 29.72 42.29
N ALA A 16 -20.16 29.93 43.07
CA ALA A 16 -20.24 31.05 44.02
C ALA A 16 -19.33 30.81 45.24
N ASN A 17 -19.16 29.57 45.71
CA ASN A 17 -18.17 29.18 46.74
C ASN A 17 -16.72 29.46 46.30
N LYS A 18 -16.46 29.65 45.00
CA LYS A 18 -15.14 29.98 44.42
C LYS A 18 -14.97 31.46 44.07
N ASN A 19 -15.94 32.33 44.40
CA ASN A 19 -15.89 33.78 44.15
C ASN A 19 -15.58 34.16 42.68
N PHE A 20 -16.05 33.37 41.71
CA PHE A 20 -15.88 33.69 40.29
C PHE A 20 -16.59 35.00 39.90
N ALA A 21 -15.91 35.84 39.11
CA ALA A 21 -16.44 37.08 38.57
C ALA A 21 -16.20 37.14 37.05
N THR A 22 -17.14 37.74 36.33
CA THR A 22 -17.15 37.81 34.86
C THR A 22 -17.84 39.09 34.38
N ASP A 23 -17.34 39.67 33.29
CA ASP A 23 -17.91 40.83 32.60
C ASP A 23 -18.98 40.41 31.57
N HIS A 24 -18.90 39.19 31.02
CA HIS A 24 -19.94 38.59 30.17
C HIS A 24 -21.18 38.19 31.00
N GLN A 25 -22.18 39.07 31.01
CA GLN A 25 -23.45 38.86 31.72
C GLN A 25 -24.66 39.03 30.77
N ILE A 26 -25.57 38.05 30.78
CA ILE A 26 -26.69 37.91 29.83
C ILE A 26 -28.01 37.73 30.59
N SER A 27 -29.11 38.34 30.14
CA SER A 27 -30.43 38.16 30.76
C SER A 27 -31.21 37.00 30.14
N GLY A 28 -31.81 36.17 30.99
CA GLY A 28 -32.83 35.16 30.62
C GLY A 28 -34.27 35.68 30.65
N GLY A 29 -34.49 36.98 30.88
CA GLY A 29 -35.79 37.65 30.75
C GLY A 29 -36.83 37.39 31.87
N CYS A 30 -36.61 36.43 32.76
CA CYS A 30 -37.53 36.07 33.85
C CYS A 30 -37.37 36.97 35.09
N VAL A 31 -37.64 38.27 34.93
CA VAL A 31 -37.46 39.31 35.97
C VAL A 31 -38.20 39.01 37.29
N LYS A 32 -39.33 38.27 37.23
CA LYS A 32 -40.08 37.82 38.43
C LYS A 32 -39.27 36.87 39.33
N CYS A 33 -38.44 36.03 38.71
CA CYS A 33 -37.68 34.99 39.39
C CYS A 33 -36.32 35.52 39.86
N GLY A 34 -35.63 36.28 39.00
CA GLY A 34 -34.32 36.84 39.32
C GLY A 34 -33.21 35.80 39.53
N CYS A 35 -33.49 34.51 39.36
CA CYS A 35 -32.52 33.44 39.55
C CYS A 35 -31.37 33.55 38.53
N GLU A 36 -30.26 32.88 38.79
CA GLU A 36 -29.03 33.05 38.01
C GLU A 36 -28.25 31.73 37.89
N VAL A 37 -27.55 31.58 36.76
CA VAL A 37 -26.63 30.49 36.45
C VAL A 37 -25.27 31.09 36.14
N LEU A 38 -24.21 30.49 36.65
CA LEU A 38 -22.83 30.82 36.26
C LEU A 38 -22.24 29.63 35.50
N ILE A 39 -21.75 29.90 34.30
CA ILE A 39 -21.12 28.95 33.39
C ILE A 39 -19.60 29.10 33.54
N HIS A 40 -18.89 27.97 33.62
CA HIS A 40 -17.42 27.92 33.59
C HIS A 40 -16.99 26.82 32.61
N TYR A 41 -16.24 27.22 31.58
CA TYR A 41 -15.79 26.36 30.48
C TYR A 41 -14.27 26.26 30.50
N HIS A 42 -13.74 25.06 30.70
CA HIS A 42 -12.32 24.79 30.81
C HIS A 42 -11.94 23.43 30.16
N TYR A 43 -10.64 23.16 30.08
CA TYR A 43 -10.05 21.87 29.68
C TYR A 43 -9.90 20.94 30.90
N ASP A 44 -9.62 19.63 30.71
CA ASP A 44 -9.26 18.73 31.83
C ASP A 44 -8.03 19.22 32.62
N SER A 45 -7.15 19.99 31.98
CA SER A 45 -5.98 20.64 32.58
C SER A 45 -6.32 21.84 33.47
N GLY A 46 -7.60 22.21 33.60
CA GLY A 46 -8.06 23.39 34.34
C GLY A 46 -7.86 24.73 33.62
N LYS A 47 -7.25 24.75 32.42
CA LYS A 47 -7.14 25.96 31.58
C LYS A 47 -8.52 26.43 31.12
N PRO A 48 -8.83 27.73 31.11
CA PRO A 48 -10.10 28.24 30.60
C PRO A 48 -10.26 28.07 29.08
N VAL A 49 -11.50 28.07 28.58
CA VAL A 49 -11.83 28.18 27.15
C VAL A 49 -12.42 29.57 26.89
N PRO A 50 -11.64 30.51 26.32
CA PRO A 50 -12.10 31.88 26.09
C PRO A 50 -13.08 31.97 24.91
N ASN A 51 -14.04 32.89 24.98
CA ASN A 51 -15.03 33.16 23.91
C ASN A 51 -15.85 31.94 23.46
N ALA A 52 -15.91 30.89 24.29
CA ALA A 52 -16.60 29.64 23.98
C ALA A 52 -18.12 29.86 23.98
N PRO A 53 -18.83 29.60 22.86
CA PRO A 53 -20.27 29.81 22.84
C PRO A 53 -21.03 28.79 23.68
N PHE A 54 -22.31 29.09 23.95
CA PHE A 54 -23.23 28.16 24.58
C PHE A 54 -24.69 28.48 24.24
N VAL A 55 -25.56 27.50 24.46
CA VAL A 55 -27.02 27.67 24.45
C VAL A 55 -27.58 27.08 25.74
N LEU A 56 -28.26 27.91 26.53
CA LEU A 56 -28.95 27.49 27.75
C LEU A 56 -30.46 27.50 27.50
N ILE A 57 -31.10 26.35 27.66
CA ILE A 57 -32.55 26.17 27.49
C ILE A 57 -33.20 26.13 28.87
N ASP A 58 -34.06 27.11 29.17
CA ASP A 58 -34.74 27.19 30.46
C ASP A 58 -35.94 26.23 30.58
N SER A 59 -36.54 26.17 31.78
CA SER A 59 -37.70 25.33 32.06
C SER A 59 -38.95 25.67 31.22
N ASN A 60 -39.01 26.87 30.66
CA ASN A 60 -40.08 27.34 29.78
C ASN A 60 -39.76 27.11 28.29
N LYS A 61 -38.64 26.43 27.99
CA LYS A 61 -38.07 26.23 26.64
C LYS A 61 -37.66 27.54 25.94
N THR A 62 -37.26 28.53 26.72
CA THR A 62 -36.58 29.74 26.21
C THR A 62 -35.11 29.40 25.96
N GLU A 63 -34.62 29.61 24.73
CA GLU A 63 -33.20 29.44 24.39
C GLU A 63 -32.44 30.75 24.62
N ILE A 64 -31.31 30.67 25.33
CA ILE A 64 -30.47 31.80 25.70
C ILE A 64 -29.06 31.51 25.19
N HIS A 65 -28.66 32.22 24.14
CA HIS A 65 -27.34 32.10 23.51
C HIS A 65 -26.34 33.04 24.17
N GLY A 66 -25.08 32.63 24.26
CA GLY A 66 -24.01 33.47 24.81
C GLY A 66 -22.60 32.96 24.49
N THR A 67 -21.60 33.66 25.02
CA THR A 67 -20.17 33.29 24.95
C THR A 67 -19.50 33.54 26.29
N THR A 68 -18.49 32.74 26.63
CA THR A 68 -17.63 32.98 27.79
C THR A 68 -16.69 34.17 27.58
N ASP A 69 -16.25 34.78 28.68
CA ASP A 69 -15.17 35.76 28.72
C ASP A 69 -13.78 35.11 28.49
N ALA A 70 -12.71 35.89 28.60
CA ALA A 70 -11.34 35.40 28.45
C ALA A 70 -10.90 34.36 29.51
N ASN A 71 -11.63 34.25 30.63
CA ASN A 71 -11.41 33.28 31.70
C ASN A 71 -12.38 32.08 31.61
N GLY A 72 -13.12 31.95 30.51
CA GLY A 72 -14.07 30.85 30.35
C GLY A 72 -15.33 30.99 31.20
N LEU A 73 -15.67 32.19 31.70
CA LEU A 73 -16.83 32.42 32.55
C LEU A 73 -17.96 33.16 31.80
N CYS A 74 -19.22 32.89 32.13
CA CYS A 74 -20.35 33.74 31.75
C CYS A 74 -21.52 33.60 32.73
N ARG A 75 -22.16 34.71 33.10
CA ARG A 75 -23.30 34.76 34.03
C ARG A 75 -24.61 34.98 33.27
N VAL A 76 -25.55 34.04 33.39
CA VAL A 76 -26.94 34.25 32.94
C VAL A 76 -27.80 34.62 34.15
N TYR A 77 -28.47 35.77 34.11
CA TYR A 77 -29.26 36.32 35.21
C TYR A 77 -30.74 36.52 34.82
N ASP A 78 -31.63 36.62 35.80
CA ASP A 78 -33.09 36.62 35.59
C ASP A 78 -33.59 35.37 34.84
N MET A 79 -33.17 34.20 35.32
CA MET A 79 -33.61 32.87 34.89
C MET A 79 -34.91 32.42 35.57
N GLY A 80 -35.69 31.55 34.91
CA GLY A 80 -36.76 30.80 35.56
C GLY A 80 -36.19 29.79 36.57
N CYS A 81 -36.67 29.78 37.82
CA CYS A 81 -36.07 29.01 38.92
C CYS A 81 -36.39 27.49 38.93
N SER A 82 -36.44 26.84 37.76
CA SER A 82 -36.62 25.39 37.61
C SER A 82 -35.54 24.82 36.67
N THR A 83 -35.58 23.54 36.32
CA THR A 83 -34.49 22.87 35.59
C THR A 83 -34.16 23.51 34.26
N PHE A 84 -32.86 23.70 33.98
CA PHE A 84 -32.32 24.07 32.67
C PHE A 84 -31.53 22.93 32.03
N GLU A 85 -31.48 22.91 30.71
CA GLU A 85 -30.45 22.20 29.92
C GLU A 85 -29.42 23.24 29.44
N LEU A 86 -28.13 22.91 29.48
CA LEU A 86 -27.07 23.73 28.89
C LEU A 86 -26.29 22.90 27.87
N MET A 87 -26.09 23.49 26.69
CA MET A 87 -25.33 22.93 25.58
C MET A 87 -24.12 23.83 25.35
N LEU A 88 -22.93 23.21 25.32
CA LEU A 88 -21.66 23.92 25.24
C LEU A 88 -21.06 23.80 23.83
N ASP A 89 -20.70 24.94 23.23
CA ASP A 89 -20.09 25.04 21.91
C ASP A 89 -18.56 25.00 22.11
N GLU A 90 -17.88 23.97 21.61
CA GLU A 90 -16.42 23.99 21.58
C GLU A 90 -15.94 25.17 20.70
N GLY A 91 -14.78 25.77 21.00
CA GLY A 91 -14.33 26.98 20.28
C GLY A 91 -14.25 26.87 18.75
N SER A 92 -14.35 28.01 18.06
CA SER A 92 -14.40 28.09 16.61
C SER A 92 -13.03 28.22 15.93
N ASP A 93 -12.81 27.37 14.93
CA ASP A 93 -12.09 27.71 13.70
C ASP A 93 -13.05 27.45 12.53
N ASP A 94 -12.93 28.19 11.43
CA ASP A 94 -13.79 27.98 10.25
C ASP A 94 -13.19 26.94 9.32
N PHE A 95 -13.90 25.83 9.11
CA PHE A 95 -13.51 24.82 8.13
C PHE A 95 -13.43 25.48 6.75
N THR A 96 -12.20 25.64 6.28
CA THR A 96 -11.84 26.25 5.00
C THR A 96 -11.13 25.17 4.17
N PRO A 97 -11.81 24.53 3.21
CA PRO A 97 -11.17 23.52 2.37
C PRO A 97 -10.03 24.16 1.57
N ARG A 98 -8.95 23.40 1.34
CA ARG A 98 -7.82 23.85 0.52
C ARG A 98 -8.30 24.13 -0.91
N GLU A 99 -7.69 25.12 -1.58
CA GLU A 99 -7.89 25.33 -3.01
C GLU A 99 -7.48 24.09 -3.80
N THR A 100 -8.26 23.73 -4.82
CA THR A 100 -8.08 22.51 -5.60
C THR A 100 -7.89 22.84 -7.08
N VAL A 101 -6.92 22.19 -7.74
CA VAL A 101 -6.60 22.40 -9.16
C VAL A 101 -7.38 21.42 -10.04
N GLU A 102 -8.01 21.95 -11.11
CA GLU A 102 -8.80 21.16 -12.06
C GLU A 102 -7.96 20.07 -12.77
N ASN A 103 -8.48 18.84 -12.82
CA ASN A 103 -7.80 17.70 -13.45
C ASN A 103 -7.65 17.92 -14.96
N ASN A 104 -8.77 17.94 -15.69
CA ASN A 104 -8.78 18.05 -17.14
C ASN A 104 -10.03 18.82 -17.60
N PRO A 105 -10.04 20.16 -17.48
CA PRO A 105 -11.22 20.99 -17.72
C PRO A 105 -11.79 20.84 -19.14
N VAL A 106 -10.96 20.43 -20.11
CA VAL A 106 -11.39 20.14 -21.49
C VAL A 106 -12.30 18.89 -21.58
N LEU A 107 -12.08 17.87 -20.74
CA LEU A 107 -12.94 16.68 -20.70
C LEU A 107 -14.17 16.92 -19.82
N GLN A 108 -13.98 17.56 -18.67
CA GLN A 108 -15.05 17.90 -17.72
C GLN A 108 -16.14 18.79 -18.37
N SER A 109 -15.72 19.77 -19.18
CA SER A 109 -16.62 20.66 -19.93
C SER A 109 -17.20 20.02 -21.21
N ASN A 110 -16.69 18.84 -21.63
CA ASN A 110 -17.13 18.16 -22.84
C ASN A 110 -17.30 16.65 -22.63
N PRO A 111 -18.49 16.19 -22.18
CA PRO A 111 -18.82 14.77 -22.03
C PRO A 111 -18.51 13.89 -23.25
N ALA A 112 -18.62 14.41 -24.47
CA ALA A 112 -18.30 13.65 -25.68
C ALA A 112 -16.79 13.45 -25.90
N TYR A 113 -15.96 14.32 -25.32
CA TYR A 113 -14.51 14.13 -25.25
C TYR A 113 -14.13 13.20 -24.09
N ALA A 114 -14.78 13.30 -22.93
CA ALA A 114 -14.58 12.39 -21.80
C ALA A 114 -14.83 10.92 -22.20
N THR A 115 -15.99 10.62 -22.80
CA THR A 115 -16.33 9.27 -23.31
C THR A 115 -15.34 8.78 -24.37
N LEU A 116 -14.91 9.67 -25.28
CA LEU A 116 -13.96 9.34 -26.35
C LEU A 116 -12.56 9.03 -25.80
N ALA A 117 -12.10 9.78 -24.80
CA ALA A 117 -10.83 9.55 -24.13
C ALA A 117 -10.85 8.27 -23.31
N GLY A 118 -11.85 8.05 -22.45
CA GLY A 118 -11.91 6.85 -21.58
C GLY A 118 -11.97 5.53 -22.37
N GLU A 119 -12.72 5.47 -23.47
CA GLU A 119 -12.72 4.29 -24.35
C GLU A 119 -11.35 4.07 -25.01
N TYR A 120 -10.72 5.14 -25.49
CA TYR A 120 -9.39 5.12 -26.10
C TYR A 120 -8.30 4.68 -25.10
N PHE A 121 -8.31 5.21 -23.87
CA PHE A 121 -7.32 4.88 -22.84
C PHE A 121 -7.46 3.45 -22.33
N THR A 122 -8.68 2.95 -22.12
CA THR A 122 -8.87 1.55 -21.73
C THR A 122 -8.35 0.59 -22.81
N LEU A 123 -8.61 0.90 -24.08
CA LEU A 123 -8.10 0.12 -25.21
C LEU A 123 -6.58 0.23 -25.35
N PHE A 124 -6.01 1.43 -25.15
CA PHE A 124 -4.56 1.65 -25.13
C PHE A 124 -3.88 0.78 -24.06
N LEU A 125 -4.33 0.84 -22.80
CA LEU A 125 -3.73 0.09 -21.69
C LEU A 125 -3.79 -1.42 -21.94
N LEU A 126 -4.93 -1.95 -22.41
CA LEU A 126 -5.06 -3.37 -22.73
C LEU A 126 -4.17 -3.82 -23.89
N LEU A 127 -4.10 -3.04 -24.96
CA LEU A 127 -3.24 -3.36 -26.11
C LEU A 127 -1.75 -3.19 -25.76
N ARG A 128 -1.40 -2.21 -24.93
CA ARG A 128 -0.04 -1.97 -24.38
C ARG A 128 0.41 -3.12 -23.49
N LYS A 129 -0.47 -3.66 -22.62
CA LYS A 129 -0.20 -4.87 -21.81
C LYS A 129 0.14 -6.10 -22.68
N GLN A 130 -0.37 -6.16 -23.91
CA GLN A 130 -0.06 -7.20 -24.90
C GLN A 130 1.08 -6.82 -25.88
N GLY A 131 1.73 -5.67 -25.71
CA GLY A 131 2.79 -5.18 -26.62
C GLY A 131 2.31 -4.85 -28.03
N LEU A 132 1.01 -4.56 -28.21
CA LEU A 132 0.39 -4.26 -29.51
C LEU A 132 0.37 -2.78 -29.85
N VAL A 133 0.49 -1.87 -28.88
CA VAL A 133 0.63 -0.41 -29.09
C VAL A 133 1.57 0.20 -28.06
N SER A 134 2.23 1.31 -28.41
CA SER A 134 3.11 2.10 -27.54
C SER A 134 2.94 3.59 -27.85
N TYR A 135 2.71 4.42 -26.84
CA TYR A 135 2.62 5.88 -27.04
C TYR A 135 4.01 6.46 -27.30
N ASP A 136 4.19 7.18 -28.40
CA ASP A 136 5.43 7.91 -28.66
C ASP A 136 5.30 9.30 -28.03
N ALA A 137 6.14 9.56 -27.03
CA ALA A 137 6.13 10.82 -26.28
C ALA A 137 7.00 11.92 -26.92
N ASP A 138 7.91 11.56 -27.84
CA ASP A 138 8.87 12.48 -28.45
C ASP A 138 8.31 13.08 -29.76
N ASP A 139 7.58 12.30 -30.57
CA ASP A 139 6.85 12.79 -31.76
C ASP A 139 5.42 13.28 -31.44
N SER A 140 4.88 12.96 -30.27
CA SER A 140 3.64 13.56 -29.75
C SER A 140 3.76 15.07 -29.51
N SER A 141 2.67 15.81 -29.75
CA SER A 141 2.67 17.27 -29.65
C SER A 141 1.29 17.84 -29.29
N ASP A 142 1.21 19.15 -29.07
CA ASP A 142 -0.07 19.83 -28.85
C ASP A 142 -1.03 19.80 -30.06
N ARG A 143 -0.60 19.19 -31.18
CA ARG A 143 -1.34 19.02 -32.44
C ARG A 143 -1.54 17.55 -32.83
N HIS A 144 -0.82 16.61 -32.23
CA HIS A 144 -0.84 15.19 -32.58
C HIS A 144 -0.70 14.34 -31.31
N VAL A 145 -1.60 13.38 -31.14
CA VAL A 145 -1.38 12.23 -30.26
C VAL A 145 -0.68 11.20 -31.10
N ASP A 146 0.59 10.88 -30.84
CA ASP A 146 1.31 9.87 -31.61
C ASP A 146 1.42 8.55 -30.84
N VAL A 147 1.16 7.45 -31.55
CA VAL A 147 1.13 6.10 -31.02
C VAL A 147 1.70 5.20 -32.08
N ASP A 148 2.68 4.41 -31.69
CA ASP A 148 3.26 3.37 -32.52
C ASP A 148 2.44 2.08 -32.43
N GLY A 149 2.32 1.39 -33.55
CA GLY A 149 1.46 0.20 -33.69
C GLY A 149 2.21 -1.12 -33.57
N ALA A 150 1.44 -2.20 -33.63
CA ALA A 150 1.98 -3.53 -33.87
C ALA A 150 2.72 -3.50 -35.22
N GLY A 151 4.06 -3.47 -35.17
CA GLY A 151 4.91 -3.26 -36.34
C GLY A 151 4.65 -4.27 -37.47
N ILE A 152 5.15 -3.97 -38.67
CA ILE A 152 4.77 -4.62 -39.95
C ILE A 152 4.87 -6.17 -39.93
N PHE A 153 5.66 -6.77 -39.03
CA PHE A 153 5.85 -8.21 -38.88
C PHE A 153 5.13 -8.84 -37.67
N THR A 154 4.36 -8.07 -36.90
CA THR A 154 3.64 -8.52 -35.70
C THR A 154 2.21 -8.95 -36.04
N SER A 155 1.94 -10.25 -35.97
CA SER A 155 0.59 -10.79 -36.11
C SER A 155 -0.26 -10.44 -34.89
N ILE A 156 -1.25 -9.57 -35.09
CA ILE A 156 -2.22 -9.20 -34.06
C ILE A 156 -3.14 -10.41 -33.79
N PRO A 157 -3.22 -10.92 -32.54
CA PRO A 157 -4.04 -12.07 -32.20
C PRO A 157 -5.51 -11.87 -32.58
N GLN A 158 -6.21 -12.96 -32.91
CA GLN A 158 -7.57 -12.91 -33.45
C GLN A 158 -8.58 -12.34 -32.43
N GLU A 159 -8.33 -12.59 -31.16
CA GLU A 159 -8.99 -12.02 -30.00
C GLU A 159 -8.85 -10.48 -29.96
N TYR A 160 -7.62 -9.96 -29.90
CA TYR A 160 -7.36 -8.52 -29.78
C TYR A 160 -7.61 -7.71 -31.06
N ARG A 161 -7.69 -8.36 -32.23
CA ARG A 161 -7.88 -7.72 -33.55
C ARG A 161 -8.97 -6.65 -33.56
N LYS A 162 -10.16 -6.96 -33.06
CA LYS A 162 -11.29 -6.01 -33.02
C LYS A 162 -11.01 -4.80 -32.11
N SER A 163 -10.35 -5.01 -30.98
CA SER A 163 -9.96 -3.91 -30.08
C SER A 163 -8.87 -3.04 -30.69
N TYR A 164 -7.92 -3.63 -31.42
CA TYR A 164 -6.91 -2.90 -32.17
C TYR A 164 -7.54 -2.04 -33.27
N ASP A 165 -8.41 -2.63 -34.10
CA ASP A 165 -9.09 -1.91 -35.18
C ASP A 165 -9.96 -0.76 -34.62
N ARG A 166 -10.63 -0.97 -33.48
CA ARG A 166 -11.39 0.07 -32.74
C ARG A 166 -10.48 1.15 -32.15
N PHE A 167 -9.36 0.78 -31.55
CA PHE A 167 -8.36 1.73 -31.04
C PHE A 167 -7.91 2.69 -32.15
N TRP A 168 -7.62 2.16 -33.35
CA TRP A 168 -7.23 2.98 -34.49
C TRP A 168 -8.36 3.76 -35.16
N GLU A 169 -9.64 3.44 -34.91
CA GLU A 169 -10.77 4.32 -35.23
C GLU A 169 -10.79 5.53 -34.28
N LEU A 170 -10.64 5.27 -32.98
CA LEU A 170 -10.67 6.27 -31.91
C LEU A 170 -9.47 7.22 -32.01
N ASP A 171 -8.26 6.69 -32.23
CA ASP A 171 -7.06 7.49 -32.45
C ASP A 171 -7.25 8.47 -33.62
N LYS A 172 -7.63 7.97 -34.80
CA LYS A 172 -7.88 8.80 -35.98
C LYS A 172 -8.97 9.84 -35.75
N ARG A 173 -9.94 9.56 -34.88
CA ARG A 173 -11.00 10.49 -34.46
C ARG A 173 -10.49 11.57 -33.50
N ILE A 174 -9.62 11.22 -32.56
CA ILE A 174 -8.91 12.15 -31.66
C ILE A 174 -7.96 13.03 -32.46
N ASN A 175 -7.14 12.43 -33.34
CA ASN A 175 -6.15 13.14 -34.14
C ASN A 175 -6.75 14.12 -35.16
N ARG A 176 -7.94 13.82 -35.70
CA ARG A 176 -8.75 14.74 -36.50
C ARG A 176 -9.58 15.74 -35.67
N GLY A 177 -9.58 15.60 -34.35
CA GLY A 177 -10.33 16.44 -33.42
C GLY A 177 -9.67 17.79 -33.14
N SER A 178 -10.23 18.53 -32.18
CA SER A 178 -9.74 19.84 -31.78
C SER A 178 -8.33 19.76 -31.15
N ARG A 179 -7.58 20.88 -31.21
CA ARG A 179 -6.31 21.03 -30.49
C ARG A 179 -6.49 20.75 -28.99
N GLN A 180 -7.59 21.22 -28.41
CA GLN A 180 -7.96 21.01 -27.02
C GLN A 180 -8.14 19.52 -26.68
N LEU A 181 -8.86 18.75 -27.50
CA LEU A 181 -9.00 17.30 -27.29
C LEU A 181 -7.64 16.59 -27.30
N LYS A 182 -6.74 16.96 -28.22
CA LYS A 182 -5.42 16.34 -28.35
C LYS A 182 -4.50 16.69 -27.19
N GLN A 183 -4.51 17.95 -26.76
CA GLN A 183 -3.88 18.40 -25.52
C GLN A 183 -4.43 17.65 -24.29
N ALA A 184 -5.74 17.40 -24.23
CA ALA A 184 -6.38 16.69 -23.13
C ALA A 184 -6.06 15.18 -23.11
N VAL A 185 -5.91 14.54 -24.28
CA VAL A 185 -5.51 13.13 -24.42
C VAL A 185 -4.02 12.96 -24.11
N ASN A 186 -3.12 13.76 -24.71
CA ASN A 186 -1.70 13.72 -24.38
C ASN A 186 -1.45 14.01 -22.90
N LYS A 187 -2.21 14.94 -22.28
CA LYS A 187 -2.13 15.16 -20.84
C LYS A 187 -2.39 13.87 -20.04
N ILE A 188 -3.33 13.01 -20.44
CA ILE A 188 -3.57 11.74 -19.74
C ILE A 188 -2.40 10.79 -19.93
N HIS A 189 -1.92 10.58 -21.18
CA HIS A 189 -0.74 9.75 -21.49
C HIS A 189 0.52 10.16 -20.70
N HIS A 190 0.68 11.45 -20.39
CA HIS A 190 1.80 12.00 -19.62
C HIS A 190 1.54 12.16 -18.10
N SER A 191 0.37 11.77 -17.58
CA SER A 191 -0.02 12.06 -16.19
C SER A 191 -0.04 10.85 -15.27
N LEU A 192 -0.01 11.13 -13.97
CA LEU A 192 -0.17 10.16 -12.88
C LEU A 192 -1.42 9.27 -13.01
N ALA A 193 -2.43 9.62 -13.83
CA ALA A 193 -3.54 8.72 -14.15
C ALA A 193 -3.04 7.37 -14.72
N ALA A 194 -1.96 7.37 -15.52
CA ALA A 194 -1.35 6.15 -16.03
C ALA A 194 -0.64 5.32 -14.94
N GLU A 195 -0.04 5.96 -13.92
CA GLU A 195 0.56 5.25 -12.77
C GLU A 195 -0.48 4.80 -11.74
N VAL A 196 -1.61 5.51 -11.61
CA VAL A 196 -2.78 5.07 -10.82
C VAL A 196 -3.46 3.86 -11.48
N ALA A 197 -3.51 3.81 -12.82
CA ALA A 197 -3.96 2.63 -13.54
C ALA A 197 -3.03 1.41 -13.31
N ASP A 198 -1.71 1.60 -13.25
CA ASP A 198 -0.75 0.53 -12.89
C ASP A 198 -0.82 0.13 -11.39
N LYS A 199 -1.37 0.98 -10.50
CA LYS A 199 -1.74 0.60 -9.12
C LYS A 199 -3.08 -0.16 -9.03
N GLY A 200 -3.82 -0.31 -10.13
CA GLY A 200 -5.03 -1.14 -10.24
C GLY A 200 -4.71 -2.63 -10.29
N GLY A 201 -4.51 -3.24 -9.13
CA GLY A 201 -4.18 -4.67 -9.01
C GLY A 201 -5.21 -5.61 -9.65
N GLU A 202 -4.71 -6.71 -10.22
CA GLU A 202 -5.45 -7.91 -10.64
C GLU A 202 -6.56 -7.73 -11.69
N ASP A 203 -6.17 -7.75 -12.97
CA ASP A 203 -6.88 -8.23 -14.19
C ASP A 203 -8.37 -7.85 -14.45
N ASN A 204 -9.01 -7.03 -13.62
CA ASN A 204 -10.40 -6.65 -13.76
C ASN A 204 -10.59 -5.49 -14.75
N ALA A 205 -10.47 -5.80 -16.04
CA ALA A 205 -10.62 -4.80 -17.09
C ALA A 205 -12.05 -4.23 -17.24
N ALA A 206 -13.06 -4.79 -16.55
CA ALA A 206 -14.40 -4.20 -16.45
C ALA A 206 -14.42 -3.03 -15.45
N LEU A 207 -13.73 -3.21 -14.30
CA LEU A 207 -13.46 -2.14 -13.33
C LEU A 207 -12.61 -1.04 -13.95
N MET A 208 -11.53 -1.38 -14.67
CA MET A 208 -10.71 -0.38 -15.37
C MET A 208 -11.54 0.42 -16.38
N LEU A 209 -12.33 -0.24 -17.25
CA LEU A 209 -13.19 0.45 -18.22
C LEU A 209 -14.20 1.40 -17.55
N PHE A 210 -14.77 0.99 -16.41
CA PHE A 210 -15.68 1.84 -15.63
C PHE A 210 -14.95 3.08 -15.10
N CYS A 211 -13.78 2.89 -14.50
CA CYS A 211 -12.99 3.96 -13.90
C CYS A 211 -12.46 4.94 -14.96
N GLU A 212 -11.83 4.46 -16.04
CA GLU A 212 -11.30 5.33 -17.12
C GLU A 212 -12.37 6.21 -17.78
N ILE A 213 -13.58 5.69 -17.98
CA ILE A 213 -14.71 6.50 -18.46
C ILE A 213 -15.11 7.54 -17.42
N ALA A 214 -15.18 7.18 -16.14
CA ALA A 214 -15.56 8.08 -15.05
C ALA A 214 -14.51 9.15 -14.71
N LEU A 215 -13.21 8.86 -14.86
CA LEU A 215 -12.10 9.80 -14.68
C LEU A 215 -12.21 11.02 -15.61
N GLY A 216 -12.79 10.84 -16.81
CA GLY A 216 -13.08 11.95 -17.73
C GLY A 216 -14.08 13.00 -17.19
N PHE A 217 -14.78 12.70 -16.09
CA PHE A 217 -15.79 13.58 -15.48
C PHE A 217 -15.40 14.18 -14.12
N ILE A 218 -14.32 13.72 -13.47
CA ILE A 218 -13.94 14.24 -12.13
C ILE A 218 -13.39 15.66 -12.21
N PRO A 219 -13.72 16.56 -11.26
CA PRO A 219 -13.25 17.93 -11.31
C PRO A 219 -11.76 18.06 -10.97
N VAL A 220 -11.21 17.29 -10.01
CA VAL A 220 -9.81 17.47 -9.55
C VAL A 220 -9.06 16.14 -9.39
N VAL A 221 -7.72 16.17 -9.54
CA VAL A 221 -6.89 14.95 -9.67
C VAL A 221 -6.99 14.03 -8.45
N GLY A 222 -7.03 14.61 -7.24
CA GLY A 222 -7.07 13.88 -5.98
C GLY A 222 -8.29 12.96 -5.78
N GLN A 223 -9.33 13.10 -6.61
CA GLN A 223 -10.55 12.30 -6.54
C GLN A 223 -10.57 11.10 -7.47
N ALA A 224 -9.45 10.78 -8.13
CA ALA A 224 -9.31 9.55 -8.89
C ALA A 224 -9.62 8.32 -8.02
N MET A 225 -9.12 8.28 -6.78
CA MET A 225 -9.37 7.20 -5.83
C MET A 225 -10.84 7.07 -5.41
N ASP A 226 -11.61 8.16 -5.42
CA ASP A 226 -13.06 8.12 -5.17
C ASP A 226 -13.82 7.52 -6.36
N VAL A 227 -13.36 7.71 -7.60
CA VAL A 227 -13.89 7.00 -8.77
C VAL A 227 -13.61 5.50 -8.69
N TYR A 228 -12.39 5.10 -8.30
CA TYR A 228 -12.10 3.70 -8.04
C TYR A 228 -12.97 3.15 -6.91
N SER A 229 -13.20 3.91 -5.83
CA SER A 229 -14.12 3.53 -4.75
C SER A 229 -15.58 3.34 -5.21
N ILE A 230 -16.05 4.07 -6.23
CA ILE A 230 -17.38 3.85 -6.85
C ILE A 230 -17.36 2.62 -7.76
N GLY A 231 -16.26 2.39 -8.48
CA GLY A 231 -16.05 1.20 -9.31
C GLY A 231 -16.05 -0.08 -8.46
N GLU A 232 -15.23 -0.13 -7.41
CA GLU A 232 -15.18 -1.22 -6.43
C GLU A 232 -16.54 -1.46 -5.78
N TRP A 233 -17.22 -0.39 -5.33
CA TRP A 233 -18.58 -0.51 -4.79
C TRP A 233 -19.55 -1.11 -5.81
N SER A 234 -19.46 -0.71 -7.09
CA SER A 234 -20.29 -1.25 -8.18
C SER A 234 -19.95 -2.71 -8.51
N TRP A 235 -18.69 -3.11 -8.34
CA TRP A 235 -18.21 -4.48 -8.52
C TRP A 235 -18.65 -5.41 -7.37
N GLN A 236 -18.48 -4.99 -6.12
CA GLN A 236 -18.97 -5.71 -4.94
C GLN A 236 -20.51 -5.87 -4.98
N SER A 237 -21.22 -4.83 -5.44
CA SER A 237 -22.67 -4.89 -5.68
C SER A 237 -23.09 -5.87 -6.78
N TYR A 238 -22.19 -6.20 -7.70
CA TYR A 238 -22.39 -7.22 -8.73
C TYR A 238 -22.07 -8.63 -8.19
N GLN A 239 -20.98 -8.79 -7.42
CA GLN A 239 -20.62 -10.06 -6.78
C GLN A 239 -21.65 -10.50 -5.72
N GLU A 240 -22.19 -9.57 -4.95
CA GLU A 240 -23.19 -9.82 -3.90
C GLU A 240 -24.46 -8.96 -4.09
N PRO A 241 -25.36 -9.29 -5.03
CA PRO A 241 -26.53 -8.47 -5.34
C PRO A 241 -27.49 -8.22 -4.16
N ALA A 242 -27.41 -9.02 -3.09
CA ALA A 242 -28.17 -8.82 -1.86
C ALA A 242 -27.75 -7.55 -1.09
N LYS A 243 -26.48 -7.12 -1.18
CA LYS A 243 -25.98 -5.89 -0.54
C LYS A 243 -26.72 -4.63 -1.04
N LEU A 244 -27.26 -4.65 -2.26
CA LEU A 244 -28.03 -3.53 -2.82
C LEU A 244 -29.35 -3.26 -2.09
N GLU A 245 -29.81 -4.18 -1.22
CA GLU A 245 -30.98 -3.94 -0.36
C GLU A 245 -30.61 -3.34 1.01
N ASP A 246 -29.36 -3.45 1.46
CA ASP A 246 -28.89 -2.89 2.73
C ASP A 246 -28.80 -1.34 2.66
N PRO A 247 -29.52 -0.59 3.51
CA PRO A 247 -29.37 0.87 3.61
C PRO A 247 -27.95 1.33 3.91
N LEU A 248 -27.14 0.53 4.62
CA LEU A 248 -25.74 0.84 4.90
C LEU A 248 -24.90 0.84 3.62
N HIS A 249 -24.92 -0.26 2.86
CA HIS A 249 -24.15 -0.42 1.62
C HIS A 249 -24.53 0.66 0.59
N ILE A 250 -25.82 1.00 0.51
CA ILE A 250 -26.33 2.08 -0.34
C ILE A 250 -25.86 3.47 0.15
N ALA A 251 -25.78 3.70 1.46
CA ALA A 251 -25.21 4.92 2.04
C ALA A 251 -23.68 5.02 1.82
N GLU A 252 -22.96 3.90 1.88
CA GLU A 252 -21.51 3.85 1.59
C GLU A 252 -21.23 4.22 0.12
N GLY A 253 -22.01 3.69 -0.83
CA GLY A 253 -21.93 4.09 -2.24
C GLY A 253 -22.28 5.57 -2.48
N ALA A 254 -23.26 6.10 -1.75
CA ALA A 254 -23.60 7.52 -1.82
C ALA A 254 -22.46 8.40 -1.27
N LEU A 255 -21.78 7.97 -0.20
CA LEU A 255 -20.61 8.65 0.36
C LEU A 255 -19.38 8.57 -0.55
N CYS A 256 -19.16 7.48 -1.28
CA CYS A 256 -18.15 7.43 -2.36
C CYS A 256 -18.41 8.55 -3.39
N ALA A 257 -19.66 8.66 -3.86
CA ALA A 257 -20.06 9.68 -4.84
C ALA A 257 -19.90 11.12 -4.32
N ILE A 258 -20.17 11.37 -3.04
CA ILE A 258 -19.96 12.68 -2.39
C ILE A 258 -18.46 13.02 -2.30
N GLY A 259 -17.58 12.02 -2.11
CA GLY A 259 -16.13 12.19 -2.15
C GLY A 259 -15.60 12.80 -3.46
N VAL A 260 -16.25 12.53 -4.59
CA VAL A 260 -15.91 13.10 -5.92
C VAL A 260 -16.30 14.58 -6.07
N ILE A 261 -16.90 15.22 -5.05
CA ILE A 261 -17.19 16.66 -5.04
C ILE A 261 -16.16 17.39 -4.15
N PRO A 262 -15.32 18.30 -4.69
CA PRO A 262 -14.13 18.80 -3.99
C PRO A 262 -14.47 19.69 -2.79
N GLY A 263 -13.50 19.80 -1.87
CA GLY A 263 -13.66 20.54 -0.63
C GLY A 263 -14.49 19.77 0.40
N LEU A 264 -15.72 20.21 0.68
CA LEU A 264 -16.55 19.60 1.74
C LEU A 264 -17.02 18.18 1.41
N GLY A 265 -17.06 17.74 0.14
CA GLY A 265 -17.51 16.39 -0.22
C GLY A 265 -16.59 15.29 0.32
N ASP A 266 -15.27 15.49 0.31
CA ASP A 266 -14.34 14.56 0.96
C ASP A 266 -14.55 14.52 2.48
N ALA A 267 -14.66 15.69 3.12
CA ALA A 267 -14.96 15.79 4.56
C ALA A 267 -16.30 15.13 4.94
N LEU A 268 -17.31 15.18 4.05
CA LEU A 268 -18.60 14.50 4.19
C LEU A 268 -18.47 12.98 4.06
N LYS A 269 -17.73 12.48 3.06
CA LYS A 269 -17.40 11.05 2.89
C LYS A 269 -16.73 10.50 4.15
N VAL A 270 -15.65 11.14 4.60
CA VAL A 270 -14.86 10.72 5.77
C VAL A 270 -15.70 10.76 7.06
N SER A 271 -16.39 11.87 7.32
CA SER A 271 -17.24 12.01 8.51
C SER A 271 -18.41 11.03 8.50
N GLY A 272 -19.10 10.88 7.38
CA GLY A 272 -20.25 9.99 7.23
C GLY A 272 -19.89 8.52 7.44
N ARG A 273 -18.78 8.04 6.86
CA ARG A 273 -18.28 6.67 7.08
C ARG A 273 -17.95 6.44 8.55
N ALA A 274 -17.17 7.34 9.16
CA ALA A 274 -16.77 7.22 10.58
C ALA A 274 -17.99 7.23 11.53
N ILE A 275 -18.98 8.08 11.27
CA ILE A 275 -20.24 8.16 12.01
C ILE A 275 -21.03 6.85 11.91
N ILE A 276 -21.30 6.38 10.69
CA ILE A 276 -22.15 5.21 10.46
C ILE A 276 -21.50 3.96 11.06
N ARG A 277 -20.18 3.81 10.88
CA ARG A 277 -19.34 2.79 11.54
C ARG A 277 -19.49 2.80 13.05
N ALA A 278 -19.30 3.96 13.69
CA ALA A 278 -19.34 4.10 15.14
C ALA A 278 -20.73 3.79 15.71
N LEU A 279 -21.79 4.14 14.99
CA LEU A 279 -23.17 3.81 15.36
C LEU A 279 -23.49 2.32 15.17
N LYS A 280 -23.05 1.69 14.08
CA LYS A 280 -23.22 0.24 13.81
C LYS A 280 -22.67 -0.62 14.94
N LYS A 281 -21.53 -0.23 15.53
CA LYS A 281 -20.92 -0.91 16.69
C LYS A 281 -21.38 -0.37 18.05
N SER A 282 -21.83 0.89 18.12
CA SER A 282 -22.30 1.59 19.34
C SER A 282 -21.40 1.48 20.59
N SER A 283 -20.09 1.25 20.42
CA SER A 283 -19.15 1.12 21.54
C SER A 283 -18.49 2.47 21.89
N PRO A 284 -18.13 2.71 23.17
CA PRO A 284 -17.41 3.92 23.57
C PRO A 284 -16.07 4.11 22.85
N LYS A 285 -15.37 3.00 22.48
CA LYS A 285 -14.12 3.05 21.71
C LYS A 285 -14.35 3.62 20.31
N GLU A 286 -15.37 3.12 19.59
CA GLU A 286 -15.64 3.52 18.21
C GLU A 286 -16.25 4.93 18.14
N LEU A 287 -17.08 5.33 19.13
CA LEU A 287 -17.54 6.72 19.28
C LEU A 287 -16.38 7.68 19.54
N GLN A 288 -15.50 7.39 20.50
CA GLN A 288 -14.27 8.16 20.73
C GLN A 288 -13.32 8.13 19.53
N PHE A 289 -13.38 7.10 18.70
CA PHE A 289 -12.57 7.03 17.50
C PHE A 289 -13.12 7.95 16.41
N ALA A 290 -14.41 7.86 16.06
CA ALA A 290 -15.01 8.74 15.05
C ALA A 290 -14.85 10.22 15.40
N ILE A 291 -14.96 10.58 16.69
CA ILE A 291 -14.61 11.92 17.22
C ILE A 291 -13.19 12.36 16.79
N LYS A 292 -12.19 11.47 16.81
CA LYS A 292 -10.81 11.78 16.41
C LYS A 292 -10.67 11.96 14.91
N THR A 293 -11.33 11.12 14.09
CA THR A 293 -11.31 11.24 12.63
C THR A 293 -11.93 12.54 12.17
N ILE A 294 -13.11 12.88 12.70
CA ILE A 294 -13.78 14.14 12.35
C ILE A 294 -12.92 15.34 12.81
N ARG A 295 -12.24 15.24 13.95
CA ARG A 295 -11.26 16.26 14.40
C ARG A 295 -9.97 16.32 13.59
N SER A 296 -9.60 15.28 12.85
CA SER A 296 -8.47 15.37 11.90
C SER A 296 -8.79 16.24 10.67
N LEU A 297 -10.07 16.59 10.47
CA LEU A 297 -10.55 17.52 9.45
C LEU A 297 -10.63 18.97 9.96
N SER A 298 -10.70 19.20 11.28
CA SER A 298 -10.73 20.54 11.91
C SER A 298 -10.51 20.48 13.42
N ASP A 299 -9.67 21.38 13.95
CA ASP A 299 -9.51 21.62 15.39
C ASP A 299 -10.67 22.43 16.03
N GLY A 300 -11.57 22.96 15.19
CA GLY A 300 -12.77 23.69 15.62
C GLY A 300 -13.85 22.81 16.24
N ASN A 301 -15.03 23.40 16.44
CA ASN A 301 -16.15 22.75 17.09
C ASN A 301 -16.64 21.49 16.37
N LEU A 302 -16.63 20.35 17.05
CA LEU A 302 -17.12 19.08 16.50
C LEU A 302 -18.62 19.11 16.17
N VAL A 303 -19.47 19.54 17.10
CA VAL A 303 -20.94 19.56 16.93
C VAL A 303 -21.36 20.54 15.84
N LYS A 304 -20.83 21.76 15.84
CA LYS A 304 -21.14 22.80 14.86
C LYS A 304 -20.54 22.47 13.49
N GLY A 305 -19.34 21.89 13.45
CA GLY A 305 -18.73 21.34 12.23
C GLY A 305 -19.58 20.22 11.62
N LEU A 306 -20.01 19.24 12.43
CA LEU A 306 -20.95 18.20 12.02
C LEU A 306 -22.32 18.74 11.60
N THR A 307 -22.79 19.82 12.22
CA THR A 307 -24.05 20.49 11.84
C THR A 307 -23.92 21.21 10.50
N LYS A 308 -22.78 21.89 10.24
CA LYS A 308 -22.43 22.51 8.94
C LYS A 308 -22.35 21.43 7.86
N LEU A 309 -21.65 20.32 8.13
CA LEU A 309 -21.56 19.16 7.25
C LEU A 309 -22.95 18.56 6.96
N ARG A 310 -23.74 18.23 7.99
CA ARG A 310 -25.12 17.73 7.85
C ARG A 310 -25.99 18.64 6.97
N ALA A 311 -25.90 19.96 7.14
CA ALA A 311 -26.65 20.92 6.33
C ALA A 311 -26.20 20.92 4.85
N GLU A 312 -24.89 20.84 4.59
CA GLU A 312 -24.32 20.79 3.24
C GLU A 312 -24.47 19.43 2.55
N LEU A 313 -24.78 18.36 3.28
CA LEU A 313 -24.90 16.99 2.75
C LEU A 313 -25.87 16.89 1.56
N ARG A 314 -27.00 17.62 1.57
CA ARG A 314 -27.93 17.66 0.43
C ARG A 314 -27.40 18.47 -0.76
N ASN A 315 -26.65 19.53 -0.52
CA ASN A 315 -26.03 20.34 -1.56
C ASN A 315 -24.96 19.52 -2.31
N TYR A 316 -24.02 18.93 -1.57
CA TYR A 316 -22.96 18.10 -2.12
C TYR A 316 -23.51 16.77 -2.66
N GLY A 317 -24.53 16.19 -2.03
CA GLY A 317 -25.27 15.04 -2.54
C GLY A 317 -25.98 15.30 -3.88
N ALA A 318 -26.58 16.49 -4.07
CA ALA A 318 -27.19 16.85 -5.34
C ALA A 318 -26.13 17.03 -6.46
N GLN A 319 -24.99 17.63 -6.13
CA GLN A 319 -23.85 17.73 -7.06
C GLN A 319 -23.28 16.35 -7.42
N ALA A 320 -23.13 15.47 -6.43
CA ALA A 320 -22.68 14.09 -6.61
C ALA A 320 -23.66 13.26 -7.46
N ASN A 321 -24.96 13.33 -7.20
CA ASN A 321 -25.97 12.64 -8.01
C ASN A 321 -26.00 13.16 -9.46
N ALA A 322 -25.86 14.48 -9.66
CA ALA A 322 -25.72 15.07 -10.99
C ALA A 322 -24.43 14.62 -11.72
N LEU A 323 -23.37 14.29 -10.99
CA LEU A 323 -22.15 13.69 -11.55
C LEU A 323 -22.34 12.20 -11.86
N LEU A 324 -22.94 11.42 -10.95
CA LEU A 324 -23.29 10.01 -11.19
C LEU A 324 -24.19 9.85 -12.42
N LEU A 325 -25.16 10.73 -12.63
CA LEU A 325 -26.03 10.74 -13.80
C LEU A 325 -25.25 10.95 -15.12
N LYS A 326 -24.22 11.82 -15.12
CA LYS A 326 -23.32 12.00 -16.28
C LYS A 326 -22.49 10.75 -16.55
N ILE A 327 -21.88 10.20 -15.51
CA ILE A 327 -21.05 8.98 -15.59
C ILE A 327 -21.91 7.79 -16.09
N HIS A 328 -23.08 7.57 -15.48
CA HIS A 328 -24.03 6.54 -15.88
C HIS A 328 -24.49 6.70 -17.34
N ALA A 329 -24.76 7.92 -17.80
CA ALA A 329 -25.11 8.18 -19.20
C ALA A 329 -23.94 7.87 -20.16
N ALA A 330 -22.70 8.21 -19.81
CA ALA A 330 -21.51 7.91 -20.61
C ALA A 330 -21.23 6.40 -20.68
N LEU A 331 -21.30 5.69 -19.55
CA LEU A 331 -21.18 4.24 -19.48
C LEU A 331 -22.28 3.54 -20.31
N LYS A 332 -23.53 4.02 -20.23
CA LYS A 332 -24.63 3.53 -21.09
C LYS A 332 -24.44 3.86 -22.56
N GLN A 333 -23.83 4.99 -22.92
CA GLN A 333 -23.48 5.29 -24.32
C GLN A 333 -22.44 4.28 -24.84
N VAL A 334 -21.39 3.98 -24.08
CA VAL A 334 -20.38 2.97 -24.47
C VAL A 334 -21.01 1.57 -24.60
N LEU A 335 -21.93 1.20 -23.70
CA LEU A 335 -22.70 -0.05 -23.78
C LEU A 335 -23.77 -0.07 -24.90
N ALA A 336 -24.11 1.08 -25.49
CA ALA A 336 -25.01 1.20 -26.64
C ALA A 336 -24.24 1.20 -27.97
N GLU A 337 -23.17 2.00 -28.07
CA GLU A 337 -22.30 2.01 -29.25
C GLU A 337 -21.61 0.66 -29.47
N SER A 338 -21.30 -0.09 -28.40
CA SER A 338 -20.71 -1.44 -28.52
C SER A 338 -21.59 -2.41 -29.31
N LYS A 339 -22.91 -2.39 -29.06
CA LYS A 339 -23.91 -3.23 -29.73
C LYS A 339 -24.05 -2.88 -31.22
N LEU A 340 -23.77 -1.64 -31.59
CA LEU A 340 -23.88 -1.14 -32.97
C LEU A 340 -22.56 -1.27 -33.76
N LYS A 341 -21.41 -1.25 -33.07
CA LYS A 341 -20.06 -1.18 -33.67
C LYS A 341 -19.18 -2.42 -33.40
N ASN A 342 -19.76 -3.50 -32.89
CA ASN A 342 -19.07 -4.79 -32.70
C ASN A 342 -17.85 -4.70 -31.73
N ASN A 343 -17.96 -3.82 -30.73
CA ASN A 343 -16.85 -3.44 -29.84
C ASN A 343 -16.48 -4.59 -28.88
N TRP A 344 -15.27 -5.12 -29.00
CA TRP A 344 -14.90 -6.41 -28.41
C TRP A 344 -14.64 -6.37 -26.90
N ILE A 345 -14.05 -5.31 -26.37
CA ILE A 345 -13.84 -5.14 -24.91
C ILE A 345 -15.18 -5.22 -24.14
N VAL A 346 -16.19 -4.50 -24.61
CA VAL A 346 -17.56 -4.51 -24.08
C VAL A 346 -18.33 -5.78 -24.48
N SER A 347 -17.78 -6.63 -25.37
CA SER A 347 -18.36 -7.94 -25.72
C SER A 347 -17.83 -9.06 -24.85
N LEU A 348 -16.54 -9.05 -24.49
CA LEU A 348 -15.95 -9.99 -23.52
C LEU A 348 -16.52 -9.79 -22.12
N MET A 349 -16.51 -8.54 -21.65
CA MET A 349 -16.88 -8.18 -20.27
C MET A 349 -18.30 -7.62 -20.20
N LYS A 350 -19.13 -7.99 -21.18
CA LYS A 350 -20.46 -7.43 -21.40
C LYS A 350 -21.33 -7.49 -20.15
N ASP A 351 -21.34 -8.64 -19.51
CA ASP A 351 -22.33 -8.94 -18.48
C ASP A 351 -21.88 -8.39 -17.11
N SER A 352 -20.57 -8.40 -16.80
CA SER A 352 -20.01 -7.72 -15.61
C SER A 352 -20.04 -6.20 -15.73
N PHE A 353 -19.64 -5.62 -16.87
CA PHE A 353 -19.72 -4.16 -17.10
C PHE A 353 -21.18 -3.67 -17.11
N SER A 354 -22.10 -4.43 -17.70
CA SER A 354 -23.54 -4.13 -17.63
C SER A 354 -24.10 -4.28 -16.21
N ALA A 355 -23.58 -5.20 -15.39
CA ALA A 355 -23.99 -5.37 -14.00
C ALA A 355 -23.49 -4.21 -13.12
N MET A 356 -22.26 -3.73 -13.31
CA MET A 356 -21.75 -2.51 -12.66
C MET A 356 -22.60 -1.28 -13.00
N ILE A 357 -22.97 -1.12 -14.28
CA ILE A 357 -23.91 -0.06 -14.73
C ILE A 357 -25.27 -0.20 -14.02
N THR A 358 -25.76 -1.43 -13.82
CA THR A 358 -27.03 -1.69 -13.13
C THR A 358 -26.93 -1.44 -11.61
N ALA A 359 -25.79 -1.70 -10.98
CA ALA A 359 -25.53 -1.34 -9.58
C ALA A 359 -25.54 0.19 -9.40
N LEU A 360 -24.85 0.91 -10.29
CA LEU A 360 -24.87 2.38 -10.32
C LEU A 360 -26.28 2.95 -10.57
N GLU A 361 -27.05 2.35 -11.48
CA GLU A 361 -28.46 2.73 -11.71
C GLU A 361 -29.33 2.54 -10.46
N LYS A 362 -29.13 1.45 -9.71
CA LYS A 362 -29.80 1.21 -8.41
C LYS A 362 -29.36 2.21 -7.34
N LEU A 363 -28.07 2.60 -7.30
CA LEU A 363 -27.58 3.64 -6.38
C LEU A 363 -28.25 4.98 -6.65
N ILE A 364 -28.28 5.41 -7.92
CA ILE A 364 -28.95 6.64 -8.36
C ILE A 364 -30.45 6.60 -7.99
N ALA A 365 -31.13 5.47 -8.21
CA ALA A 365 -32.55 5.30 -7.88
C ALA A 365 -32.86 5.32 -6.36
N ARG A 366 -31.87 5.02 -5.50
CA ARG A 366 -32.00 5.03 -4.03
C ARG A 366 -31.30 6.23 -3.37
N TYR A 367 -30.75 7.16 -4.16
CA TYR A 367 -29.78 8.15 -3.68
C TYR A 367 -30.35 9.09 -2.62
N ASP A 368 -31.54 9.65 -2.83
CA ASP A 368 -32.16 10.56 -1.86
C ASP A 368 -32.50 9.85 -0.53
N SER A 369 -32.89 8.57 -0.59
CA SER A 369 -33.09 7.72 0.60
C SER A 369 -31.78 7.43 1.32
N ALA A 370 -30.67 7.30 0.58
CA ALA A 370 -29.32 7.18 1.14
C ALA A 370 -28.93 8.46 1.89
N LEU A 371 -29.17 9.64 1.29
CA LEU A 371 -28.92 10.93 1.96
C LEU A 371 -29.74 11.07 3.25
N VAL A 372 -31.04 10.75 3.23
CA VAL A 372 -31.90 10.77 4.44
C VAL A 372 -31.39 9.80 5.52
N TYR A 373 -30.91 8.61 5.14
CA TYR A 373 -30.29 7.68 6.07
C TYR A 373 -29.03 8.29 6.70
N ILE A 374 -28.13 8.88 5.89
CA ILE A 374 -26.91 9.53 6.36
C ILE A 374 -27.24 10.72 7.29
N GLU A 375 -28.20 11.58 6.94
CA GLU A 375 -28.68 12.67 7.80
C GLU A 375 -29.10 12.17 9.19
N SER A 376 -29.91 11.10 9.23
CA SER A 376 -30.35 10.51 10.50
C SER A 376 -29.20 9.97 11.35
N LYS A 377 -28.09 9.56 10.72
CA LYS A 377 -26.90 9.07 11.40
C LYS A 377 -25.99 10.20 11.87
N PHE A 378 -25.91 11.31 11.13
CA PHE A 378 -25.33 12.55 11.67
C PHE A 378 -26.11 13.02 12.91
N ASP A 379 -27.44 13.05 12.86
CA ASP A 379 -28.29 13.43 14.01
C ASP A 379 -28.10 12.52 15.22
N GLU A 380 -28.13 11.19 15.00
CA GLU A 380 -27.93 10.21 16.07
C GLU A 380 -26.52 10.34 16.71
N PHE A 381 -25.49 10.60 15.91
CA PHE A 381 -24.13 10.77 16.40
C PHE A 381 -23.93 12.11 17.12
N ILE A 382 -24.44 13.22 16.57
CA ILE A 382 -24.46 14.52 17.24
C ILE A 382 -25.11 14.38 18.62
N GLY A 383 -26.27 13.70 18.70
CA GLY A 383 -26.95 13.41 19.97
C GLY A 383 -26.14 12.60 20.98
N LYS A 384 -25.13 11.82 20.55
CA LYS A 384 -24.21 11.07 21.42
C LYS A 384 -22.92 11.83 21.78
N VAL A 385 -22.58 12.92 21.10
CA VAL A 385 -21.33 13.71 21.34
C VAL A 385 -21.56 15.12 21.88
N VAL A 386 -22.81 15.64 21.84
CA VAL A 386 -23.17 16.87 22.55
C VAL A 386 -23.01 16.68 24.07
N THR A 387 -22.17 17.51 24.69
CA THR A 387 -22.08 17.57 26.15
C THR A 387 -23.32 18.28 26.69
N ARG A 388 -24.33 17.50 27.11
CA ARG A 388 -25.51 18.03 27.81
C ARG A 388 -25.23 18.19 29.29
N VAL A 389 -25.61 19.37 29.78
CA VAL A 389 -25.62 19.76 31.19
C VAL A 389 -27.08 19.82 31.64
N SER A 390 -27.36 19.42 32.86
CA SER A 390 -28.65 19.70 33.52
C SER A 390 -28.42 20.24 34.92
N GLY A 391 -29.23 21.21 35.34
CA GLY A 391 -29.11 21.87 36.65
C GLY A 391 -30.30 22.75 36.97
N SER A 392 -30.23 23.44 38.12
CA SER A 392 -31.24 24.40 38.58
C SER A 392 -30.58 25.76 38.85
N PRO A 393 -31.17 26.89 38.44
CA PRO A 393 -30.61 28.23 38.72
C PRO A 393 -30.69 28.56 40.21
N ARG A 394 -29.68 29.26 40.74
CA ARG A 394 -29.68 29.70 42.15
C ARG A 394 -30.44 31.02 42.31
N SER A 395 -30.95 31.31 43.51
CA SER A 395 -31.60 32.58 43.80
C SER A 395 -30.63 33.77 43.76
N LYS A 396 -31.13 34.95 43.41
CA LYS A 396 -30.35 36.19 43.24
C LYS A 396 -29.56 36.54 44.51
N GLY A 397 -28.24 36.71 44.39
CA GLY A 397 -27.39 37.18 45.51
C GLY A 397 -27.19 36.19 46.66
N SER A 398 -27.38 34.88 46.43
CA SER A 398 -27.30 33.82 47.44
C SER A 398 -25.96 33.70 48.19
N ILE A 399 -24.84 34.15 47.60
CA ILE A 399 -23.53 34.20 48.29
C ILE A 399 -23.05 35.65 48.38
N ALA A 400 -23.38 36.28 49.50
CA ALA A 400 -22.93 37.63 49.88
C ALA A 400 -22.22 37.62 51.26
N LYS A 401 -21.70 36.46 51.68
CA LYS A 401 -21.03 36.24 52.99
C LYS A 401 -19.76 35.37 52.86
N ALA A 402 -18.80 35.84 52.08
CA ALA A 402 -17.41 35.42 52.16
C ALA A 402 -16.54 36.66 52.47
N THR A 403 -16.33 36.93 53.76
CA THR A 403 -15.59 38.13 54.22
C THR A 403 -14.08 37.97 54.06
N GLU A 404 -13.48 39.01 53.48
CA GLU A 404 -12.06 39.42 53.56
C GLU A 404 -10.98 38.36 53.22
N ALA A 405 -10.25 38.61 52.13
CA ALA A 405 -9.07 37.83 51.78
C ALA A 405 -7.92 38.10 52.78
N PRO A 406 -7.29 37.06 53.37
CA PRO A 406 -6.18 37.24 54.31
C PRO A 406 -4.92 37.72 53.59
N LYS A 407 -4.28 38.78 54.11
CA LYS A 407 -2.96 39.23 53.67
C LYS A 407 -1.86 38.38 54.32
N THR A 408 -0.86 38.00 53.54
CA THR A 408 0.28 37.16 53.96
C THR A 408 1.23 37.86 54.93
N PRO A 409 1.70 37.16 55.98
CA PRO A 409 3.03 37.35 56.56
C PRO A 409 3.91 36.09 56.37
N ALA A 410 5.23 36.23 56.56
CA ALA A 410 6.21 35.18 56.30
C ALA A 410 6.65 34.39 57.56
N HIS A 411 7.24 33.19 57.32
CA HIS A 411 8.08 32.33 58.19
C HIS A 411 8.01 32.43 59.73
N THR A 412 7.86 31.29 60.42
CA THR A 412 8.94 30.56 61.17
C THR A 412 8.35 29.29 61.85
N GLU A 413 9.16 28.26 62.13
CA GLU A 413 8.84 27.06 62.97
C GLU A 413 8.89 27.41 64.50
N PRO A 414 8.83 26.51 65.52
CA PRO A 414 8.63 25.03 65.62
C PRO A 414 7.52 24.71 66.68
N PRO A 415 7.51 23.63 67.53
CA PRO A 415 8.22 22.34 67.57
C PRO A 415 7.33 21.07 67.79
N SER A 416 8.01 19.94 67.99
CA SER A 416 7.55 18.55 68.21
C SER A 416 6.61 18.25 69.40
N THR A 417 5.87 17.13 69.31
CA THR A 417 6.00 16.00 70.29
C THR A 417 5.50 14.64 69.74
N LYS A 418 5.92 13.53 70.38
CA LYS A 418 5.65 12.10 70.08
C LYS A 418 4.88 11.47 71.26
N PRO A 419 4.14 10.34 71.11
CA PRO A 419 4.70 8.97 71.01
C PRO A 419 4.07 8.14 69.84
N ALA A 420 4.61 7.04 69.27
CA ALA A 420 5.37 5.86 69.77
C ALA A 420 4.50 4.79 70.46
N ALA A 421 4.63 3.47 70.28
CA ALA A 421 5.42 2.59 69.38
C ALA A 421 4.63 1.23 69.23
N HIS A 422 4.96 0.22 68.40
CA HIS A 422 6.13 -0.69 68.39
C HIS A 422 6.05 -1.60 67.12
N SER A 423 7.11 -1.80 66.30
CA SER A 423 8.14 -2.87 66.32
C SER A 423 7.63 -4.29 66.00
N GLU A 424 8.29 -5.18 65.24
CA GLU A 424 9.55 -5.15 64.44
C GLU A 424 9.57 -6.36 63.44
N SER A 425 10.61 -6.86 62.76
CA SER A 425 12.09 -6.78 62.83
C SER A 425 12.76 -7.04 61.44
N LYS A 426 14.10 -7.17 61.40
CA LYS A 426 14.91 -7.82 60.33
C LYS A 426 16.17 -8.47 60.96
N PRO A 427 16.78 -9.47 60.31
CA PRO A 427 18.24 -9.42 59.98
C PRO A 427 18.48 -9.49 58.45
N ALA A 428 19.57 -9.04 57.79
CA ALA A 428 21.02 -8.89 58.09
C ALA A 428 21.79 -10.23 58.05
N GLY A 429 22.97 -10.40 57.42
CA GLY A 429 23.87 -9.55 56.59
C GLY A 429 25.00 -10.46 55.98
N GLU A 430 26.19 -10.05 55.52
CA GLU A 430 26.78 -8.74 55.12
C GLU A 430 28.22 -8.95 54.54
N LYS A 431 28.71 -8.09 53.60
CA LYS A 431 30.16 -7.82 53.30
C LYS A 431 31.03 -8.99 52.73
N SER A 432 32.19 -8.84 52.06
CA SER A 432 32.98 -7.68 51.57
C SER A 432 34.10 -8.06 50.56
N GLN A 433 34.62 -7.04 49.85
CA GLN A 433 36.04 -6.85 49.42
C GLN A 433 36.66 -7.59 48.21
N VAL A 434 37.81 -7.04 47.79
CA VAL A 434 38.56 -7.20 46.51
C VAL A 434 40.06 -7.29 46.83
N PRO A 435 40.87 -8.06 46.08
CA PRO A 435 42.09 -7.48 45.51
C PRO A 435 42.42 -7.92 44.07
N GLN A 436 43.27 -7.14 43.40
CA GLN A 436 43.83 -7.41 42.07
C GLN A 436 45.04 -8.36 42.14
N ASN A 437 45.45 -8.95 41.00
CA ASN A 437 46.89 -9.08 40.69
C ASN A 437 47.19 -9.39 39.20
N LYS A 438 48.42 -9.04 38.78
CA LYS A 438 49.09 -9.43 37.51
C LYS A 438 50.48 -9.99 37.86
N PRO A 439 50.99 -11.00 37.14
CA PRO A 439 52.04 -10.78 36.12
C PRO A 439 51.73 -11.53 34.80
N LYS A 440 52.32 -11.29 33.61
CA LYS A 440 53.53 -10.61 33.08
C LYS A 440 54.67 -11.58 32.67
N ASP A 441 55.21 -11.33 31.46
CA ASP A 441 56.34 -12.00 30.77
C ASP A 441 56.08 -13.48 30.38
N SER A 442 56.49 -14.02 29.22
CA SER A 442 57.73 -13.81 28.46
C SER A 442 57.62 -14.16 26.96
N ALA A 443 58.61 -13.74 26.15
CA ALA A 443 58.89 -14.26 24.79
C ALA A 443 60.41 -14.52 24.63
N PRO A 444 60.81 -15.57 23.88
CA PRO A 444 61.69 -15.39 22.70
C PRO A 444 61.27 -16.32 21.51
N LYS A 445 61.18 -15.88 20.24
CA LYS A 445 62.22 -15.47 19.24
C LYS A 445 62.83 -16.63 18.41
N ASN A 446 63.33 -16.25 17.21
CA ASN A 446 64.30 -16.94 16.32
C ASN A 446 63.79 -18.13 15.47
N ASP A 447 64.20 -18.35 14.20
CA ASP A 447 64.96 -17.47 13.26
C ASP A 447 64.87 -17.93 11.77
N VAL A 448 65.47 -17.14 10.84
CA VAL A 448 66.07 -17.53 9.52
C VAL A 448 65.30 -18.54 8.63
N SER A 449 64.57 -18.20 7.55
CA SER A 449 64.88 -17.48 6.28
C SER A 449 65.68 -18.28 5.22
N GLU A 450 65.16 -18.38 3.96
CA GLU A 450 65.93 -18.19 2.69
C GLU A 450 65.06 -18.27 1.39
N LYS A 451 65.49 -17.46 0.39
CA LYS A 451 65.31 -17.51 -1.09
C LYS A 451 64.14 -18.23 -1.82
N LYS A 452 63.30 -17.39 -2.44
CA LYS A 452 62.88 -17.35 -3.87
C LYS A 452 63.09 -18.58 -4.79
N THR A 453 62.01 -18.93 -5.51
CA THR A 453 62.05 -19.30 -6.95
C THR A 453 60.89 -18.61 -7.70
N ARG A 454 60.95 -18.50 -9.03
CA ARG A 454 59.89 -17.93 -9.90
C ARG A 454 59.16 -19.04 -10.64
N SER A 455 57.82 -19.03 -10.60
CA SER A 455 56.96 -19.60 -11.65
C SER A 455 55.59 -18.90 -11.64
N SER A 456 54.92 -18.91 -12.79
CA SER A 456 53.58 -18.33 -13.05
C SER A 456 53.08 -18.90 -14.39
N PRO A 457 51.77 -18.91 -14.68
CA PRO A 457 50.63 -19.01 -13.76
C PRO A 457 49.58 -20.05 -14.25
N GLU A 458 49.21 -21.03 -13.42
CA GLU A 458 48.18 -22.03 -13.75
C GLU A 458 47.30 -22.36 -12.54
N GLY A 459 46.06 -22.77 -12.81
CA GLY A 459 45.09 -23.21 -11.81
C GLY A 459 44.28 -22.07 -11.17
N ALA A 460 43.01 -21.96 -11.52
CA ALA A 460 42.01 -21.53 -10.55
C ALA A 460 41.63 -22.78 -9.75
N GLU A 461 41.86 -22.78 -8.43
CA GLU A 461 41.35 -23.86 -7.57
C GLU A 461 39.82 -23.73 -7.48
N ASP A 462 39.09 -24.83 -7.66
CA ASP A 462 37.63 -24.84 -7.64
C ASP A 462 37.09 -24.57 -6.22
N ILE A 463 36.88 -23.29 -5.88
CA ILE A 463 36.42 -22.85 -4.56
C ILE A 463 35.01 -23.36 -4.20
N ASN A 464 34.26 -23.89 -5.17
CA ASN A 464 32.99 -24.60 -4.94
C ASN A 464 33.19 -26.08 -4.53
N ALA A 465 34.33 -26.69 -4.90
CA ALA A 465 34.65 -28.11 -4.67
C ALA A 465 35.35 -28.35 -3.32
N GLY A 466 34.69 -27.97 -2.22
CA GLY A 466 35.15 -28.29 -0.87
C GLY A 466 35.35 -29.80 -0.70
N SER A 467 36.58 -30.24 -0.43
CA SER A 467 36.95 -31.65 -0.51
C SER A 467 36.29 -32.50 0.58
N ASN A 468 35.41 -33.41 0.17
CA ASN A 468 34.68 -34.29 1.09
C ASN A 468 35.60 -35.42 1.60
N LYS A 469 36.31 -35.19 2.72
CA LYS A 469 37.09 -36.20 3.47
C LYS A 469 37.48 -35.70 4.88
N GLY A 470 36.71 -36.13 5.88
CA GLY A 470 36.92 -35.88 7.30
C GLY A 470 35.74 -36.48 8.08
N GLU A 471 35.93 -36.79 9.37
CA GLU A 471 34.85 -37.29 10.23
C GLU A 471 33.70 -36.29 10.31
N GLN A 472 32.44 -36.76 10.41
CA GLN A 472 31.28 -35.88 10.46
C GLN A 472 31.43 -34.84 11.59
N PRO A 473 31.49 -33.53 11.27
CA PRO A 473 31.32 -32.50 12.28
C PRO A 473 29.90 -32.61 12.82
N ASP A 474 29.73 -32.56 14.15
CA ASP A 474 28.41 -32.29 14.72
C ASP A 474 27.88 -30.98 14.14
N SER A 475 26.82 -31.06 13.33
CA SER A 475 26.24 -29.90 12.65
C SER A 475 25.34 -29.08 13.57
N THR A 476 25.06 -29.54 14.79
CA THR A 476 24.25 -28.83 15.79
C THR A 476 24.69 -27.37 16.05
N PRO A 477 25.99 -27.02 16.15
CA PRO A 477 26.42 -25.64 16.32
C PRO A 477 26.21 -24.79 15.07
N GLN A 478 26.35 -25.39 13.88
CA GLN A 478 26.14 -24.72 12.58
C GLN A 478 24.64 -24.46 12.35
N GLN A 479 23.79 -25.44 12.64
CA GLN A 479 22.33 -25.31 12.61
C GLN A 479 21.82 -24.27 13.61
N LYS A 480 22.35 -24.25 14.84
CA LYS A 480 22.02 -23.21 15.84
C LYS A 480 22.42 -21.82 15.35
N LYS A 481 23.67 -21.63 14.89
CA LYS A 481 24.12 -20.34 14.37
C LYS A 481 23.31 -19.89 13.16
N ALA A 482 23.05 -20.76 12.19
CA ALA A 482 22.19 -20.46 11.05
C ALA A 482 20.79 -20.03 11.51
N GLY A 483 20.18 -20.74 12.46
CA GLY A 483 18.86 -20.40 13.01
C GLY A 483 18.82 -19.15 13.90
N GLU A 484 19.96 -18.69 14.41
CA GLU A 484 20.11 -17.40 15.11
C GLU A 484 20.31 -16.24 14.13
N ASP A 485 21.21 -16.40 13.15
CA ASP A 485 21.46 -15.43 12.08
C ASP A 485 20.20 -15.22 11.21
N ASP A 486 19.49 -16.30 10.83
CA ASP A 486 18.27 -16.25 10.02
C ASP A 486 17.08 -15.61 10.76
N LYS A 487 17.04 -15.72 12.09
CA LYS A 487 16.05 -15.00 12.94
C LYS A 487 16.35 -13.50 13.09
N ALA A 488 17.59 -13.08 12.81
CA ALA A 488 17.96 -11.67 12.77
C ALA A 488 17.64 -11.01 11.41
N CYS A 489 17.31 -11.79 10.37
CA CYS A 489 16.83 -11.27 9.09
C CYS A 489 15.51 -10.50 9.28
N LYS A 490 15.52 -9.22 8.89
CA LYS A 490 14.33 -8.35 8.92
C LYS A 490 13.38 -8.71 7.77
N ALA A 491 12.10 -8.40 7.94
CA ALA A 491 11.07 -8.70 6.94
C ALA A 491 11.41 -8.14 5.55
N GLY A 492 11.11 -8.91 4.50
CA GLY A 492 11.43 -8.57 3.12
C GLY A 492 10.39 -7.73 2.41
N SER A 493 10.75 -7.27 1.21
CA SER A 493 9.98 -6.36 0.35
C SER A 493 8.53 -6.79 0.08
N ASP A 494 8.26 -8.09 -0.12
CA ASP A 494 6.91 -8.62 -0.35
C ASP A 494 5.94 -8.45 0.85
N LYS A 495 6.44 -7.97 1.99
CA LYS A 495 5.67 -7.69 3.23
C LYS A 495 5.58 -6.19 3.54
N CYS A 496 6.09 -5.34 2.63
CA CYS A 496 6.01 -3.89 2.72
C CYS A 496 4.54 -3.43 2.67
N GLN A 497 4.10 -2.72 3.71
CA GLN A 497 2.87 -1.93 3.64
C GLN A 497 3.27 -0.49 3.33
N SER A 498 3.26 -0.14 2.04
CA SER A 498 3.74 1.16 1.55
C SER A 498 2.65 2.21 1.53
N GLU A 499 3.00 3.44 1.91
CA GLU A 499 2.18 4.65 1.76
C GLU A 499 2.93 5.71 0.94
N GLY A 500 2.18 6.65 0.35
CA GLY A 500 2.74 7.75 -0.44
C GLY A 500 3.53 7.31 -1.68
N GLU A 501 4.66 7.96 -1.92
CA GLU A 501 5.65 7.58 -2.93
C GLU A 501 6.69 6.63 -2.31
N PRO A 502 6.69 5.34 -2.70
CA PRO A 502 6.51 4.25 -1.75
C PRO A 502 7.46 4.27 -0.55
N VAL A 503 6.90 4.56 0.63
CA VAL A 503 7.58 4.48 1.91
C VAL A 503 7.12 3.22 2.65
N ASP A 504 8.03 2.30 2.96
CA ASP A 504 7.72 1.17 3.84
C ASP A 504 7.35 1.68 5.24
N MET A 505 6.09 1.53 5.64
CA MET A 505 5.63 2.03 6.94
C MET A 505 6.19 1.26 8.14
N ALA A 506 6.84 0.11 7.92
CA ALA A 506 7.50 -0.66 8.97
C ALA A 506 8.92 -0.16 9.29
N THR A 507 9.70 0.32 8.30
CA THR A 507 11.04 0.92 8.52
C THR A 507 11.06 2.44 8.43
N GLY A 508 10.12 3.04 7.72
CA GLY A 508 10.13 4.43 7.27
C GLY A 508 11.01 4.70 6.03
N TYR A 509 11.63 3.68 5.42
CA TYR A 509 12.52 3.88 4.27
C TYR A 509 11.74 4.05 2.96
N VAL A 510 12.21 4.98 2.12
CA VAL A 510 11.75 5.10 0.72
C VAL A 510 12.29 3.91 -0.05
N VAL A 511 11.41 3.24 -0.80
CA VAL A 511 11.69 2.05 -1.60
C VAL A 511 11.11 2.23 -3.01
N ASP A 512 11.86 1.86 -4.05
CA ASP A 512 11.44 2.00 -5.45
C ASP A 512 11.85 0.76 -6.27
N TRP A 513 10.92 0.22 -7.04
CA TRP A 513 11.11 -0.91 -7.96
C TRP A 513 10.75 -0.47 -9.38
N ARG A 514 11.71 -0.53 -10.31
CA ARG A 514 11.47 -0.26 -11.74
C ARG A 514 11.86 -1.45 -12.61
N THR A 515 11.20 -1.61 -13.76
CA THR A 515 11.53 -2.63 -14.78
C THR A 515 11.96 -1.95 -16.07
N ASP A 516 13.26 -1.99 -16.39
CA ASP A 516 13.86 -1.28 -17.53
C ASP A 516 13.52 -1.95 -18.88
N PHE A 517 13.42 -3.28 -18.90
CA PHE A 517 12.90 -4.04 -20.03
C PHE A 517 12.50 -5.46 -19.64
N THR A 518 11.66 -6.08 -20.48
CA THR A 518 11.45 -7.54 -20.53
C THR A 518 11.62 -8.00 -21.97
N LEU A 519 12.43 -9.04 -22.19
CA LEU A 519 12.63 -9.69 -23.48
C LEU A 519 11.94 -11.06 -23.46
N GLY A 520 10.82 -11.17 -24.19
CA GLY A 520 10.17 -12.46 -24.45
C GLY A 520 11.11 -13.43 -25.14
N SER A 521 11.19 -14.64 -24.58
CA SER A 521 11.94 -15.81 -25.04
C SER A 521 11.30 -17.06 -24.40
N LEU A 522 11.87 -18.26 -24.61
CA LEU A 522 11.40 -19.49 -23.94
C LEU A 522 11.44 -19.38 -22.41
N LEU A 523 12.49 -18.74 -21.88
CA LEU A 523 12.55 -18.19 -20.53
C LEU A 523 12.79 -16.67 -20.66
N PRO A 524 11.82 -15.80 -20.33
CA PRO A 524 11.95 -14.35 -20.53
C PRO A 524 13.09 -13.72 -19.72
N LEU A 525 13.88 -12.84 -20.35
CA LEU A 525 14.92 -12.08 -19.68
C LEU A 525 14.41 -10.69 -19.31
N THR A 526 14.28 -10.43 -18.01
CA THR A 526 13.88 -9.11 -17.47
C THR A 526 15.12 -8.37 -16.96
N MET A 527 15.07 -7.03 -16.95
CA MET A 527 15.91 -6.18 -16.09
C MET A 527 14.99 -5.43 -15.12
N LYS A 528 15.03 -5.83 -13.84
CA LYS A 528 14.44 -5.11 -12.70
C LYS A 528 15.53 -4.50 -11.86
N ARG A 529 15.24 -3.33 -11.28
CA ARG A 529 16.13 -2.58 -10.38
C ARG A 529 15.39 -2.11 -9.13
N TYR A 530 16.05 -2.17 -7.98
CA TYR A 530 15.50 -1.82 -6.67
C TYR A 530 16.37 -0.81 -5.92
N TYR A 531 15.73 0.12 -5.21
CA TYR A 531 16.34 1.08 -4.30
C TYR A 531 15.72 0.98 -2.91
N ARG A 532 16.53 1.25 -1.88
CA ARG A 532 16.06 1.56 -0.52
C ARG A 532 16.91 2.66 0.11
N SER A 533 16.28 3.59 0.82
CA SER A 533 17.01 4.70 1.47
C SER A 533 17.86 4.28 2.67
N GLY A 534 17.52 3.16 3.34
CA GLY A 534 18.21 2.68 4.54
C GLY A 534 18.83 1.29 4.45
N GLY A 535 19.29 0.81 5.61
CA GLY A 535 19.98 -0.49 5.74
C GLY A 535 21.40 -0.51 5.18
N ALA A 536 22.04 -1.68 5.27
CA ALA A 536 23.37 -1.88 4.69
C ALA A 536 23.30 -1.80 3.16
N ARG A 537 24.26 -1.07 2.55
CA ARG A 537 24.42 -0.97 1.09
C ARG A 537 25.77 -1.57 0.68
N GLN A 538 25.80 -2.26 -0.45
CA GLN A 538 27.00 -2.80 -1.08
C GLN A 538 26.97 -2.46 -2.58
N GLN A 539 28.12 -2.35 -3.23
CA GLN A 539 28.17 -2.04 -4.66
C GLN A 539 27.71 -3.24 -5.49
N GLY A 540 26.60 -3.06 -6.22
CA GLY A 540 26.12 -3.99 -7.24
C GLY A 540 26.42 -3.52 -8.67
N LEU A 541 25.86 -4.27 -9.62
CA LEU A 541 25.88 -4.02 -11.06
C LEU A 541 25.29 -2.65 -11.43
N LEU A 542 24.34 -2.13 -10.65
CA LEU A 542 23.73 -0.80 -10.82
C LEU A 542 24.26 0.25 -9.82
N GLY A 543 25.49 0.06 -9.32
CA GLY A 543 26.20 1.04 -8.49
C GLY A 543 26.03 0.84 -6.99
N ALA A 544 26.10 1.92 -6.21
CA ALA A 544 26.17 1.87 -4.75
C ALA A 544 24.82 1.98 -4.03
N LEU A 545 23.75 2.35 -4.75
CA LEU A 545 22.41 2.59 -4.19
C LEU A 545 21.34 1.67 -4.78
N TRP A 546 21.43 1.36 -6.07
CA TRP A 546 20.49 0.49 -6.77
C TRP A 546 21.09 -0.90 -6.94
N ARG A 547 20.25 -1.92 -6.75
CA ARG A 547 20.54 -3.32 -7.08
C ARG A 547 19.74 -3.74 -8.30
N SER A 548 20.20 -4.77 -8.98
CA SER A 548 19.41 -5.57 -9.90
C SER A 548 19.15 -6.95 -9.30
N HIS A 549 18.09 -7.63 -9.72
CA HIS A 549 17.94 -9.06 -9.46
C HIS A 549 19.05 -9.93 -10.08
N TRP A 550 19.86 -9.38 -11.00
CA TRP A 550 21.09 -10.00 -11.47
C TRP A 550 22.25 -9.92 -10.45
N ASP A 551 22.13 -9.10 -9.40
CA ASP A 551 23.09 -9.05 -8.27
C ASP A 551 22.86 -10.17 -7.24
N MET A 552 21.99 -11.16 -7.53
CA MET A 552 21.76 -12.27 -6.60
C MET A 552 23.04 -13.10 -6.41
N SER A 553 23.33 -13.45 -5.17
CA SER A 553 24.61 -14.05 -4.79
C SER A 553 24.52 -14.90 -3.53
N LEU A 554 25.44 -15.86 -3.40
CA LEU A 554 25.69 -16.62 -2.17
C LEU A 554 27.02 -16.18 -1.56
N SER A 555 27.05 -15.85 -0.27
CA SER A 555 28.29 -15.58 0.46
C SER A 555 28.54 -16.68 1.48
N LEU A 556 29.71 -17.33 1.40
CA LEU A 556 30.05 -18.52 2.19
C LEU A 556 30.89 -18.15 3.42
N ALA A 557 30.47 -18.58 4.61
CA ALA A 557 31.24 -18.37 5.84
C ALA A 557 30.92 -19.41 6.91
N GLY A 558 31.94 -20.02 7.54
CA GLY A 558 31.78 -20.79 8.78
C GLY A 558 30.79 -21.97 8.73
N GLY A 559 30.58 -22.59 7.56
CA GLY A 559 29.61 -23.68 7.37
C GLY A 559 28.21 -23.26 6.91
N VAL A 560 27.96 -21.96 6.74
CA VAL A 560 26.70 -21.43 6.18
C VAL A 560 26.91 -20.71 4.85
N ALA A 561 25.84 -20.64 4.06
CA ALA A 561 25.71 -19.80 2.88
C ALA A 561 24.62 -18.74 3.15
N THR A 562 24.98 -17.48 3.07
CA THR A 562 24.02 -16.36 3.11
C THR A 562 23.64 -16.00 1.68
N LEU A 563 22.39 -16.25 1.31
CA LEU A 563 21.79 -15.68 0.12
C LEU A 563 21.64 -14.16 0.31
N THR A 564 21.96 -13.39 -0.72
CA THR A 564 21.49 -12.00 -0.86
C THR A 564 20.80 -11.88 -2.21
N ASP A 565 19.53 -11.52 -2.21
CA ASP A 565 18.70 -11.43 -3.41
C ASP A 565 18.87 -10.08 -4.14
N GLY A 566 18.00 -9.84 -5.12
CA GLY A 566 17.93 -8.59 -5.88
C GLY A 566 17.52 -7.34 -5.10
N GLU A 567 16.95 -7.51 -3.90
CA GLU A 567 16.28 -6.45 -3.14
C GLU A 567 16.92 -6.25 -1.75
N PHE A 568 18.12 -6.81 -1.56
CA PHE A 568 18.88 -6.86 -0.30
C PHE A 568 18.15 -7.61 0.84
N ASN A 569 17.20 -8.49 0.52
CA ASN A 569 16.73 -9.50 1.47
C ASN A 569 17.84 -10.56 1.63
N GLN A 570 17.92 -11.17 2.80
CA GLN A 570 18.90 -12.20 3.10
C GLN A 570 18.24 -13.40 3.77
N ALA A 571 18.77 -14.59 3.47
CA ALA A 571 18.35 -15.87 4.00
C ALA A 571 19.59 -16.71 4.29
N VAL A 572 19.65 -17.37 5.46
CA VAL A 572 20.85 -18.11 5.89
C VAL A 572 20.60 -19.61 5.86
N PHE A 573 21.40 -20.30 5.06
CA PHE A 573 21.32 -21.75 4.87
C PHE A 573 22.54 -22.44 5.49
N VAL A 574 22.34 -23.55 6.21
CA VAL A 574 23.43 -24.49 6.50
C VAL A 574 23.88 -25.10 5.17
N LEU A 575 25.20 -25.19 4.92
CA LEU A 575 25.69 -25.74 3.66
C LEU A 575 25.27 -27.21 3.51
N PRO A 576 24.53 -27.58 2.44
CA PRO A 576 24.08 -28.95 2.24
C PRO A 576 25.23 -29.88 1.83
N GLU A 577 25.13 -31.14 2.29
CA GLU A 577 25.86 -32.28 1.74
C GLU A 577 25.38 -32.59 0.31
N GLU A 578 26.16 -33.39 -0.43
CA GLU A 578 25.85 -33.78 -1.81
C GLU A 578 24.50 -34.53 -1.90
N GLY A 579 23.59 -34.06 -2.75
CA GLY A 579 22.23 -34.60 -2.88
C GLY A 579 21.24 -34.16 -1.78
N ALA A 580 21.71 -33.50 -0.72
CA ALA A 580 20.85 -32.97 0.34
C ALA A 580 20.32 -31.56 0.02
N PHE A 581 19.28 -31.14 0.75
CA PHE A 581 18.76 -29.77 0.74
C PHE A 581 18.82 -29.13 2.13
N SER A 582 18.76 -27.81 2.15
CA SER A 582 18.63 -26.96 3.33
C SER A 582 17.58 -25.88 3.08
N ARG A 583 17.01 -25.32 4.16
CA ARG A 583 16.00 -24.25 4.12
C ARG A 583 16.33 -23.13 5.10
N ALA A 584 15.95 -21.90 4.76
CA ALA A 584 15.86 -20.79 5.69
C ALA A 584 14.42 -20.73 6.24
N ALA A 585 14.25 -20.39 7.52
CA ALA A 585 12.93 -20.24 8.14
C ALA A 585 12.33 -18.86 7.85
N SER A 586 13.18 -17.82 7.78
CA SER A 586 12.82 -16.45 7.38
C SER A 586 12.23 -16.35 5.97
N ASN A 587 12.67 -17.25 5.08
CA ASN A 587 12.45 -17.24 3.65
C ASN A 587 12.15 -18.66 3.14
N PRO A 588 10.98 -19.23 3.50
CA PRO A 588 10.66 -20.65 3.31
C PRO A 588 10.42 -21.05 1.84
N ALA A 589 10.23 -20.09 0.94
CA ALA A 589 10.05 -20.32 -0.50
C ALA A 589 11.32 -20.83 -1.22
N TRP A 590 12.45 -20.91 -0.50
CA TRP A 590 13.76 -21.28 -1.06
C TRP A 590 14.29 -22.60 -0.50
N ARG A 591 15.01 -23.36 -1.34
CA ARG A 591 15.83 -24.51 -0.95
C ARG A 591 17.22 -24.36 -1.54
N LEU A 592 18.26 -24.48 -0.71
CA LEU A 592 19.64 -24.60 -1.20
C LEU A 592 20.05 -26.07 -1.20
N THR A 593 20.44 -26.58 -2.36
CA THR A 593 20.88 -27.96 -2.59
C THR A 593 22.34 -28.00 -3.05
N ARG A 594 23.01 -29.14 -2.88
CA ARG A 594 24.29 -29.41 -3.55
C ARG A 594 24.11 -30.52 -4.58
N GLN A 595 24.54 -30.24 -5.82
CA GLN A 595 24.41 -31.14 -6.97
C GLN A 595 25.72 -31.13 -7.77
N GLN A 596 26.38 -32.27 -7.88
CA GLN A 596 27.68 -32.44 -8.54
C GLN A 596 28.74 -31.47 -7.98
N GLY A 597 28.75 -31.28 -6.66
CA GLY A 597 29.56 -30.30 -5.96
C GLY A 597 29.08 -28.85 -6.04
N GLN A 598 28.29 -28.48 -7.06
CA GLN A 598 27.78 -27.11 -7.24
C GLN A 598 26.62 -26.80 -6.28
N LEU A 599 26.50 -25.54 -5.87
CA LEU A 599 25.34 -25.05 -5.12
C LEU A 599 24.22 -24.62 -6.09
N VAL A 600 23.06 -25.25 -5.96
CA VAL A 600 21.86 -24.96 -6.76
C VAL A 600 20.75 -24.54 -5.81
N LEU A 601 20.26 -23.31 -5.98
CA LEU A 601 19.17 -22.73 -5.22
C LEU A 601 17.87 -22.88 -6.02
N GLN A 602 16.84 -23.45 -5.43
CA GLN A 602 15.52 -23.64 -6.02
C GLN A 602 14.51 -22.71 -5.33
N HIS A 603 13.67 -22.05 -6.13
CA HIS A 603 12.51 -21.31 -5.66
C HIS A 603 11.22 -22.13 -5.83
N VAL A 604 10.18 -21.79 -5.07
CA VAL A 604 8.89 -22.50 -5.05
C VAL A 604 8.13 -22.43 -6.39
N ASP A 605 8.37 -21.40 -7.21
CA ASP A 605 7.85 -21.30 -8.58
C ASP A 605 8.45 -22.35 -9.55
N GLY A 606 9.52 -23.05 -9.15
CA GLY A 606 10.23 -24.03 -9.96
C GLY A 606 11.46 -23.52 -10.71
N LEU A 607 11.82 -22.24 -10.57
CA LEU A 607 13.08 -21.71 -11.09
C LEU A 607 14.27 -22.20 -10.25
N ARG A 608 15.36 -22.52 -10.95
CA ARG A 608 16.64 -22.97 -10.38
C ARG A 608 17.75 -21.99 -10.75
N TYR A 609 18.54 -21.63 -9.75
CA TYR A 609 19.58 -20.61 -9.83
C TYR A 609 20.94 -21.23 -9.49
N ARG A 610 21.95 -20.93 -10.30
CA ARG A 610 23.33 -21.41 -10.11
C ARG A 610 24.29 -20.27 -9.81
N PHE A 611 25.37 -20.58 -9.11
CA PHE A 611 26.36 -19.61 -8.64
C PHE A 611 27.78 -20.13 -8.93
N ASP A 612 28.04 -20.39 -10.21
CA ASP A 612 29.28 -21.03 -10.67
C ASP A 612 30.48 -20.07 -10.71
N HIS A 613 30.24 -18.75 -10.68
CA HIS A 613 31.29 -17.72 -10.78
C HIS A 613 31.72 -17.22 -9.40
N ALA A 614 32.95 -17.57 -8.97
CA ALA A 614 33.44 -17.30 -7.62
C ALA A 614 34.40 -16.09 -7.54
N LEU A 615 34.11 -15.18 -6.60
CA LEU A 615 34.94 -14.03 -6.20
C LEU A 615 35.49 -14.28 -4.79
N GLY A 616 36.32 -15.32 -4.64
CA GLY A 616 36.67 -15.86 -3.32
C GLY A 616 35.45 -16.55 -2.70
N LEU A 617 35.06 -16.16 -1.49
CA LEU A 617 33.91 -16.75 -0.79
C LEU A 617 32.55 -16.16 -1.20
N HIS A 618 32.50 -15.31 -2.23
CA HIS A 618 31.27 -14.72 -2.76
C HIS A 618 31.00 -15.28 -4.17
N LEU A 619 29.85 -15.92 -4.36
CA LEU A 619 29.45 -16.57 -5.60
C LEU A 619 28.37 -15.75 -6.32
N CYS A 620 28.61 -15.37 -7.57
CA CYS A 620 27.71 -14.59 -8.39
C CYS A 620 26.79 -15.48 -9.24
N LEU A 621 25.55 -15.03 -9.49
CA LEU A 621 24.59 -15.70 -10.36
C LEU A 621 25.20 -16.03 -11.74
N SER A 622 25.23 -17.32 -12.10
CA SER A 622 25.74 -17.83 -13.38
C SER A 622 24.63 -18.32 -14.32
N ALA A 623 23.50 -18.78 -13.78
CA ALA A 623 22.36 -19.21 -14.58
C ALA A 623 21.02 -19.12 -13.83
N ILE A 624 19.94 -18.89 -14.59
CA ILE A 624 18.55 -19.13 -14.19
C ILE A 624 17.97 -20.15 -15.17
N GLU A 625 17.27 -21.17 -14.66
CA GLU A 625 16.73 -22.26 -15.47
C GLU A 625 15.34 -22.69 -14.97
N ASP A 626 14.42 -23.03 -15.88
CA ASP A 626 13.10 -23.56 -15.54
C ASP A 626 13.06 -25.10 -15.43
N ARG A 627 11.89 -25.66 -15.08
CA ARG A 627 11.69 -27.13 -15.01
C ARG A 627 11.76 -27.82 -16.39
N SER A 628 11.68 -27.08 -17.50
CA SER A 628 11.81 -27.59 -18.88
C SER A 628 13.25 -27.54 -19.42
N GLY A 629 14.18 -26.93 -18.69
CA GLY A 629 15.58 -26.79 -19.09
C GLY A 629 15.87 -25.56 -19.96
N ASN A 630 14.92 -24.63 -20.12
CA ASN A 630 15.21 -23.34 -20.75
C ASN A 630 16.09 -22.52 -19.80
N ARG A 631 17.28 -22.10 -20.26
CA ARG A 631 18.30 -21.46 -19.42
C ARG A 631 18.70 -20.08 -19.91
N LEU A 632 18.67 -19.10 -19.00
CA LEU A 632 19.41 -17.84 -19.09
C LEU A 632 20.80 -18.05 -18.51
N THR A 633 21.86 -17.67 -19.22
CA THR A 633 23.25 -17.86 -18.76
C THR A 633 23.98 -16.52 -18.65
N PHE A 634 24.57 -16.26 -17.48
CA PHE A 634 25.25 -15.03 -17.12
C PHE A 634 26.77 -15.24 -17.20
N LEU A 635 27.41 -14.59 -18.17
CA LEU A 635 28.81 -14.81 -18.52
C LEU A 635 29.68 -13.67 -17.99
N TRP A 636 30.51 -13.99 -17.00
CA TRP A 636 31.39 -13.08 -16.29
C TRP A 636 32.84 -13.18 -16.80
N ASP A 637 33.54 -12.05 -16.93
CA ASP A 637 35.01 -12.01 -16.99
C ASP A 637 35.56 -11.39 -15.70
N ARG A 638 36.37 -12.15 -14.97
CA ARG A 638 36.95 -11.84 -13.65
C ARG A 638 35.93 -11.44 -12.59
N ALA A 639 35.41 -10.22 -12.67
CA ALA A 639 34.48 -9.60 -11.73
C ALA A 639 33.56 -8.56 -12.42
N ALA A 640 33.28 -8.76 -13.71
CA ALA A 640 32.32 -7.98 -14.48
C ALA A 640 31.44 -8.92 -15.29
N LEU A 641 30.12 -8.70 -15.26
CA LEU A 641 29.20 -9.37 -16.18
C LEU A 641 29.43 -8.79 -17.59
N CYS A 642 29.62 -9.64 -18.59
CA CYS A 642 29.95 -9.23 -19.96
C CYS A 642 28.88 -9.63 -20.98
N TRP A 643 28.19 -10.75 -20.76
CA TRP A 643 27.08 -11.20 -21.62
C TRP A 643 25.99 -11.90 -20.82
N VAL A 644 24.74 -11.80 -21.28
CA VAL A 644 23.65 -12.71 -20.88
C VAL A 644 23.15 -13.44 -22.12
N ALA A 645 23.14 -14.77 -22.10
CA ALA A 645 22.65 -15.60 -23.21
C ALA A 645 21.22 -16.06 -22.97
N LEU A 646 20.37 -15.98 -24.01
CA LEU A 646 18.97 -16.39 -24.00
C LEU A 646 18.82 -17.80 -24.61
N PRO A 647 17.81 -18.59 -24.21
CA PRO A 647 17.62 -19.95 -24.74
C PRO A 647 17.29 -20.01 -26.24
N ASP A 648 16.83 -18.90 -26.86
CA ASP A 648 16.65 -18.81 -28.33
C ASP A 648 17.92 -18.42 -29.11
N GLY A 649 19.08 -18.36 -28.44
CA GLY A 649 20.38 -18.08 -29.04
C GLY A 649 20.70 -16.59 -29.23
N ARG A 650 19.80 -15.67 -28.87
CA ARG A 650 20.14 -14.24 -28.74
C ARG A 650 21.05 -14.00 -27.53
N LEU A 651 21.78 -12.89 -27.59
CA LEU A 651 22.74 -12.47 -26.57
C LEU A 651 22.44 -11.03 -26.16
N VAL A 652 22.63 -10.68 -24.90
CA VAL A 652 22.72 -9.28 -24.44
C VAL A 652 24.16 -8.97 -24.10
N HIS A 653 24.77 -8.03 -24.81
CA HIS A 653 26.08 -7.47 -24.48
C HIS A 653 25.96 -6.55 -23.28
N VAL A 654 26.85 -6.72 -22.30
CA VAL A 654 26.88 -5.96 -21.04
C VAL A 654 28.12 -5.08 -21.02
N GLU A 655 27.94 -3.81 -21.40
CA GLU A 655 28.99 -2.80 -21.36
C GLU A 655 29.14 -2.31 -19.92
N THR A 656 30.34 -2.46 -19.32
CA THR A 656 30.59 -2.07 -17.91
C THR A 656 31.72 -1.07 -17.75
N GLN A 657 31.61 -0.22 -16.73
CA GLN A 657 32.64 0.73 -16.31
C GLN A 657 32.77 0.69 -14.78
N ARG A 658 33.98 0.51 -14.25
CA ARG A 658 34.23 0.33 -12.80
C ARG A 658 33.34 -0.76 -12.15
N ARG A 659 33.10 -1.86 -12.87
CA ARG A 659 32.19 -2.98 -12.55
C ARG A 659 30.68 -2.64 -12.47
N ARG A 660 30.27 -1.45 -12.90
CA ARG A 660 28.85 -1.05 -13.03
C ARG A 660 28.42 -1.18 -14.49
N ILE A 661 27.21 -1.66 -14.75
CA ILE A 661 26.62 -1.71 -16.09
C ILE A 661 26.34 -0.27 -16.54
N VAL A 662 26.89 0.12 -17.69
CA VAL A 662 26.63 1.43 -18.32
C VAL A 662 25.72 1.32 -19.54
N LYS A 663 25.66 0.15 -20.20
CA LYS A 663 24.74 -0.09 -21.32
C LYS A 663 24.48 -1.57 -21.55
N LEU A 664 23.26 -1.89 -21.96
CA LEU A 664 22.81 -3.23 -22.35
C LEU A 664 22.35 -3.19 -23.82
N THR A 665 22.97 -4.01 -24.67
CA THR A 665 22.67 -4.08 -26.10
C THR A 665 22.23 -5.49 -26.48
N LEU A 666 21.02 -5.64 -27.01
CA LEU A 666 20.56 -6.91 -27.58
C LEU A 666 21.31 -7.19 -28.89
N CYS A 667 21.83 -8.39 -29.03
CA CYS A 667 22.54 -8.91 -30.20
C CYS A 667 21.93 -10.22 -30.70
N ASP A 668 22.27 -10.59 -31.93
CA ASP A 668 22.03 -11.93 -32.47
C ASP A 668 23.05 -12.98 -31.97
N ALA A 669 22.91 -14.22 -32.43
CA ALA A 669 23.81 -15.33 -32.12
C ALA A 669 25.25 -15.13 -32.64
N HIS A 670 25.45 -14.21 -33.59
CA HIS A 670 26.75 -13.81 -34.14
C HIS A 670 27.29 -12.53 -33.49
N ARG A 671 26.72 -12.14 -32.34
CA ARG A 671 27.05 -10.94 -31.55
C ARG A 671 26.83 -9.61 -32.27
N GLN A 672 26.12 -9.59 -33.41
CA GLN A 672 25.79 -8.36 -34.13
C GLN A 672 24.71 -7.60 -33.36
N PRO A 673 24.88 -6.28 -33.10
CA PRO A 673 23.93 -5.49 -32.33
C PRO A 673 22.63 -5.28 -33.10
N LEU A 674 21.50 -5.46 -32.39
CA LEU A 674 20.14 -5.34 -32.91
C LEU A 674 19.39 -4.12 -32.34
N LYS A 675 19.45 -3.91 -31.01
CA LYS A 675 18.82 -2.77 -30.32
C LYS A 675 19.52 -2.50 -28.99
N THR A 676 19.80 -1.23 -28.67
CA THR A 676 20.13 -0.84 -27.28
C THR A 676 18.88 -0.97 -26.42
N LEU A 677 18.98 -1.71 -25.32
CA LEU A 677 17.87 -1.97 -24.41
C LEU A 677 17.75 -0.89 -23.34
N VAL A 678 18.88 -0.52 -22.74
CA VAL A 678 19.00 0.51 -21.71
C VAL A 678 20.44 1.01 -21.61
N SER A 679 20.61 2.28 -21.25
CA SER A 679 21.88 2.92 -20.88
C SER A 679 21.74 3.58 -19.51
N TYR A 680 22.84 3.61 -18.75
CA TYR A 680 22.91 4.09 -17.37
C TYR A 680 24.06 5.08 -17.20
N GLN A 681 23.83 6.19 -16.48
CA GLN A 681 24.85 7.17 -16.14
C GLN A 681 25.02 7.30 -14.63
N TYR A 682 26.25 7.55 -14.18
CA TYR A 682 26.63 7.59 -12.76
C TYR A 682 27.50 8.80 -12.44
N ASP A 683 27.47 9.23 -11.19
CA ASP A 683 28.44 10.18 -10.65
C ASP A 683 29.81 9.51 -10.36
N ALA A 684 30.72 10.27 -9.74
CA ALA A 684 32.06 9.79 -9.37
C ALA A 684 32.00 8.71 -8.26
N GLN A 685 31.04 8.84 -7.34
CA GLN A 685 30.76 7.98 -6.20
C GLN A 685 30.17 6.63 -6.63
N GLY A 686 29.40 6.59 -7.72
CA GLY A 686 28.64 5.44 -8.19
C GLY A 686 27.16 5.45 -7.86
N TYR A 687 26.58 6.62 -7.61
CA TYR A 687 25.13 6.81 -7.57
C TYR A 687 24.60 6.94 -9.00
N LEU A 688 23.47 6.31 -9.29
CA LEU A 688 22.87 6.26 -10.63
C LEU A 688 22.11 7.56 -10.90
N LEU A 689 22.66 8.43 -11.74
CA LEU A 689 22.08 9.72 -12.08
C LEU A 689 20.98 9.64 -13.14
N SER A 690 21.09 8.69 -14.07
CA SER A 690 20.22 8.65 -15.25
C SER A 690 20.03 7.22 -15.76
N VAL A 691 18.79 6.90 -16.15
CA VAL A 691 18.38 5.70 -16.87
C VAL A 691 17.77 6.14 -18.20
N ARG A 692 18.20 5.54 -19.31
CA ARG A 692 17.58 5.69 -20.63
C ARG A 692 17.30 4.34 -21.24
N ALA A 693 16.04 3.92 -21.23
CA ALA A 693 15.56 2.59 -21.59
C ALA A 693 14.44 2.69 -22.64
N GLY A 694 13.55 1.69 -22.70
CA GLY A 694 12.33 1.77 -23.50
C GLY A 694 11.35 2.82 -22.99
N ASP A 695 10.32 3.06 -23.80
CA ASP A 695 9.26 4.04 -23.61
C ASP A 695 8.62 3.95 -22.21
N GLY A 696 8.42 5.10 -21.57
CA GLY A 696 7.94 5.22 -20.18
C GLY A 696 8.94 4.79 -19.10
N ARG A 697 10.22 4.53 -19.42
CA ARG A 697 11.24 4.03 -18.46
C ARG A 697 12.51 4.89 -18.45
N ASN A 698 12.35 6.18 -18.72
CA ASN A 698 13.43 7.15 -18.81
C ASN A 698 13.40 8.08 -17.60
N PHE A 699 14.39 7.95 -16.71
CA PHE A 699 14.39 8.61 -15.40
C PHE A 699 15.73 9.27 -15.10
N ASP A 700 15.70 10.39 -14.38
CA ASP A 700 16.86 11.08 -13.80
C ASP A 700 16.68 11.22 -12.28
N TYR A 701 17.79 11.16 -11.55
CA TYR A 701 17.81 11.01 -10.10
C TYR A 701 18.79 11.97 -9.43
N GLN A 702 18.39 12.49 -8.26
CA GLN A 702 19.21 13.39 -7.43
C GLN A 702 19.26 12.85 -5.99
N TYR A 703 20.44 12.90 -5.36
CA TYR A 703 20.67 12.30 -4.05
C TYR A 703 21.33 13.27 -3.08
N SER A 704 21.16 13.00 -1.78
CA SER A 704 21.99 13.59 -0.73
C SER A 704 23.42 13.00 -0.77
N PRO A 705 24.41 13.62 -0.11
CA PRO A 705 25.76 13.05 0.03
C PRO A 705 25.78 11.66 0.69
N GLU A 706 24.77 11.34 1.50
CA GLU A 706 24.54 10.05 2.16
C GLU A 706 23.83 9.04 1.24
N GLY A 707 23.46 9.43 0.02
CA GLY A 707 22.81 8.58 -0.97
C GLY A 707 21.30 8.39 -0.75
N TRP A 708 20.62 9.32 -0.07
CA TRP A 708 19.16 9.33 -0.01
C TRP A 708 18.59 10.00 -1.27
N LEU A 709 17.61 9.36 -1.92
CA LEU A 709 16.95 9.82 -3.13
C LEU A 709 16.10 11.08 -2.83
N LEU A 710 16.67 12.25 -3.07
CA LEU A 710 16.00 13.55 -2.83
C LEU A 710 14.95 13.84 -3.89
N ARG A 711 15.20 13.41 -5.14
CA ARG A 711 14.30 13.64 -6.27
C ARG A 711 14.46 12.58 -7.35
N TRP A 712 13.35 12.11 -7.90
CA TRP A 712 13.31 11.49 -9.23
C TRP A 712 12.46 12.31 -10.19
N SER A 713 12.76 12.24 -11.49
CA SER A 713 11.98 12.89 -12.55
C SER A 713 12.10 12.11 -13.86
N ASP A 714 11.11 12.22 -14.74
CA ASP A 714 11.09 11.56 -16.06
C ASP A 714 11.16 12.56 -17.23
N LEU A 715 11.09 12.03 -18.46
CA LEU A 715 11.02 12.83 -19.69
C LEU A 715 9.64 13.48 -19.93
N ALA A 716 8.57 13.02 -19.28
CA ALA A 716 7.25 13.65 -19.31
C ALA A 716 7.13 14.85 -18.33
N HIS A 717 8.23 15.19 -17.66
CA HIS A 717 8.33 16.21 -16.61
C HIS A 717 7.49 15.92 -15.35
N THR A 718 7.13 14.65 -15.13
CA THR A 718 6.70 14.19 -13.80
C THR A 718 7.92 14.19 -12.87
N TRP A 719 7.65 14.29 -11.56
CA TRP A 719 8.68 14.22 -10.53
C TRP A 719 8.09 14.02 -9.15
N VAL A 720 8.94 13.49 -8.27
CA VAL A 720 8.70 13.36 -6.83
C VAL A 720 9.93 13.87 -6.09
N GLU A 721 9.73 14.56 -4.98
CA GLU A 721 10.79 14.95 -4.04
C GLU A 721 10.52 14.37 -2.64
N HIS A 722 11.58 13.93 -1.96
CA HIS A 722 11.53 13.37 -0.61
C HIS A 722 12.41 14.17 0.37
N GLU A 723 11.86 14.48 1.54
CA GLU A 723 12.57 15.03 2.70
C GLU A 723 12.82 13.89 3.71
N TYR A 724 14.01 13.82 4.31
CA TYR A 724 14.42 12.70 5.19
C TYR A 724 14.72 13.12 6.63
N ASP A 725 14.73 12.15 7.55
CA ASP A 725 15.33 12.27 8.89
C ASP A 725 16.80 11.81 8.90
N ALA A 726 17.47 11.93 10.05
CA ALA A 726 18.87 11.57 10.21
C ALA A 726 19.15 10.04 10.09
N GLN A 727 18.10 9.23 10.08
CA GLN A 727 18.14 7.77 9.92
C GLN A 727 17.89 7.34 8.47
N GLY A 728 17.60 8.29 7.57
CA GLY A 728 17.26 8.03 6.17
C GLY A 728 15.83 7.56 5.95
N ARG A 729 14.92 7.84 6.90
CA ARG A 729 13.48 7.62 6.72
C ARG A 729 12.82 8.82 6.09
N SER A 730 11.77 8.60 5.30
CA SER A 730 10.95 9.69 4.75
C SER A 730 10.34 10.50 5.89
N ARG A 731 10.25 11.82 5.72
CA ARG A 731 9.48 12.72 6.58
C ARG A 731 8.35 13.38 5.80
N ARG A 732 8.56 13.59 4.51
CA ARG A 732 7.59 14.16 3.58
C ARG A 732 7.95 13.74 2.17
N ASP A 733 6.95 13.41 1.37
CA ASP A 733 7.04 13.39 -0.07
C ASP A 733 6.18 14.52 -0.67
N ARG A 734 6.37 14.78 -1.96
CA ARG A 734 5.49 15.61 -2.80
C ARG A 734 5.71 15.26 -4.25
N SER A 735 4.65 15.29 -5.06
CA SER A 735 4.77 15.17 -6.51
C SER A 735 4.88 16.54 -7.18
N ALA A 736 5.01 16.52 -8.51
CA ALA A 736 4.84 17.68 -9.36
C ALA A 736 3.59 18.51 -9.02
N GLN A 737 3.69 19.82 -9.23
CA GLN A 737 2.69 20.86 -8.91
C GLN A 737 2.19 20.89 -7.45
N GLY A 738 2.82 20.16 -6.52
CA GLY A 738 2.42 20.15 -5.11
C GLY A 738 1.24 19.22 -4.80
N PHE A 739 0.87 18.33 -5.72
CA PHE A 739 -0.04 17.22 -5.41
C PHE A 739 0.64 16.18 -4.50
N TRP A 740 -0.17 15.30 -3.91
CA TRP A 740 0.25 14.18 -3.05
C TRP A 740 1.32 14.51 -1.97
N PRO A 741 1.14 15.57 -1.15
CA PRO A 741 2.07 15.85 -0.05
C PRO A 741 1.78 14.97 1.17
N GLY A 742 2.41 13.80 1.27
CA GLY A 742 2.39 12.98 2.48
C GLY A 742 3.31 13.53 3.56
N GLU A 743 2.96 13.34 4.85
CA GLU A 743 3.88 13.58 5.97
C GLU A 743 3.99 12.34 6.85
N PHE A 744 5.22 11.92 7.11
CA PHE A 744 5.55 10.69 7.83
C PHE A 744 6.13 11.03 9.21
N ARG A 745 5.64 10.33 10.24
CA ARG A 745 6.07 10.52 11.63
C ARG A 745 6.30 9.17 12.30
N TYR A 746 7.34 9.07 13.12
CA TYR A 746 7.73 7.83 13.79
C TYR A 746 7.85 8.05 15.29
N ASP A 747 7.36 7.07 16.05
CA ASP A 747 7.57 6.91 17.48
C ASP A 747 8.28 5.57 17.68
N ASP A 748 9.59 5.61 17.86
CA ASP A 748 10.42 4.41 17.94
C ASP A 748 10.36 3.73 19.31
N ASP A 749 10.01 4.46 20.38
CA ASP A 749 9.77 3.89 21.71
C ASP A 749 8.45 3.09 21.73
N ALA A 750 7.42 3.58 21.02
CA ALA A 750 6.13 2.91 20.86
C ALA A 750 6.04 1.98 19.63
N PHE A 751 7.15 1.76 18.90
CA PHE A 751 7.19 1.00 17.64
C PHE A 751 6.03 1.36 16.67
N THR A 752 5.76 2.66 16.54
CA THR A 752 4.60 3.19 15.82
C THR A 752 5.04 4.11 14.68
N SER A 753 4.33 4.05 13.56
CA SER A 753 4.51 4.91 12.39
C SER A 753 3.16 5.54 12.01
N HIS A 754 3.16 6.81 11.61
CA HIS A 754 1.98 7.53 11.13
C HIS A 754 2.25 8.08 9.72
N TYR A 755 1.31 7.84 8.81
CA TYR A 755 1.23 8.53 7.52
C TYR A 755 0.07 9.51 7.56
N HIS A 756 0.37 10.79 7.36
CA HIS A 756 -0.60 11.86 7.18
C HIS A 756 -0.79 12.08 5.67
N SER A 757 -1.97 11.73 5.15
CA SER A 757 -2.28 11.88 3.73
C SER A 757 -2.41 13.35 3.34
N GLY A 758 -1.96 13.71 2.13
CA GLY A 758 -2.09 15.05 1.57
C GLY A 758 -3.55 15.52 1.41
N PHE A 759 -4.51 14.59 1.39
CA PHE A 759 -5.95 14.85 1.33
C PHE A 759 -6.60 15.00 2.72
N GLY A 760 -5.87 14.68 3.79
CA GLY A 760 -6.41 14.54 5.14
C GLY A 760 -6.60 13.07 5.54
N GLY A 761 -6.79 12.83 6.84
CA GLY A 761 -6.74 11.48 7.43
C GLY A 761 -5.33 11.03 7.80
N VAL A 762 -5.26 10.03 8.71
CA VAL A 762 -3.99 9.52 9.26
C VAL A 762 -4.04 7.99 9.38
N THR A 763 -3.25 7.30 8.56
CA THR A 763 -3.02 5.86 8.72
C THR A 763 -1.97 5.63 9.80
N THR A 764 -2.19 4.68 10.71
CA THR A 764 -1.29 4.39 11.84
C THR A 764 -0.90 2.92 11.88
N TYR A 765 0.40 2.65 11.94
CA TYR A 765 0.99 1.31 11.94
C TYR A 765 1.71 1.05 13.25
N VAL A 766 1.53 -0.12 13.84
CA VAL A 766 2.27 -0.58 15.03
C VAL A 766 2.97 -1.90 14.67
N ARG A 767 4.27 -2.02 14.96
CA ARG A 767 5.13 -3.13 14.53
C ARG A 767 5.78 -3.90 15.69
N ASP A 768 6.23 -5.13 15.43
CA ASP A 768 7.13 -5.86 16.34
C ASP A 768 8.61 -5.44 16.12
N ALA A 769 9.51 -5.93 16.98
CA ALA A 769 10.94 -5.62 16.89
C ALA A 769 11.66 -6.19 15.65
N ARG A 770 11.00 -7.02 14.84
CA ARG A 770 11.47 -7.53 13.53
C ARG A 770 10.84 -6.77 12.36
N ASN A 771 10.06 -5.72 12.64
CA ASN A 771 9.26 -4.90 11.73
C ASN A 771 8.04 -5.61 11.10
N ASN A 772 7.52 -6.69 11.70
CA ASN A 772 6.21 -7.23 11.30
C ASN A 772 5.11 -6.25 11.78
N ILE A 773 4.23 -5.77 10.89
CA ILE A 773 3.08 -4.92 11.29
C ILE A 773 2.09 -5.76 12.09
N LEU A 774 1.84 -5.41 13.35
CA LEU A 774 0.89 -6.07 14.25
C LEU A 774 -0.52 -5.45 14.18
N LEU A 775 -0.58 -4.16 13.83
CA LEU A 775 -1.83 -3.41 13.69
C LEU A 775 -1.66 -2.30 12.65
N ARG A 776 -2.61 -2.21 11.72
CA ARG A 776 -2.84 -1.05 10.85
C ARG A 776 -4.18 -0.44 11.25
N ARG A 777 -4.21 0.86 11.52
CA ARG A 777 -5.44 1.63 11.77
C ARG A 777 -5.63 2.65 10.67
N GLU A 778 -6.68 2.43 9.90
CA GLU A 778 -7.13 3.33 8.83
C GLU A 778 -7.62 4.69 9.35
N PRO A 779 -7.66 5.73 8.48
CA PRO A 779 -8.25 7.03 8.81
C PRO A 779 -9.71 6.99 9.30
N ASP A 780 -10.50 5.98 8.95
CA ASP A 780 -11.88 5.77 9.44
C ASP A 780 -11.95 5.05 10.79
N GLY A 781 -10.83 4.51 11.29
CA GLY A 781 -10.75 3.71 12.51
C GLY A 781 -10.68 2.22 12.33
N GLY A 782 -10.61 1.74 11.09
CA GLY A 782 -10.40 0.35 10.75
C GLY A 782 -9.09 -0.19 11.30
N GLU A 783 -9.13 -0.76 12.50
CA GLU A 783 -8.04 -1.56 13.05
C GLU A 783 -8.05 -2.94 12.39
N TYR A 784 -7.23 -3.10 11.35
CA TYR A 784 -6.71 -4.41 10.96
C TYR A 784 -5.68 -4.86 11.99
N ARG A 785 -5.71 -6.13 12.39
CA ARG A 785 -4.73 -6.74 13.29
C ARG A 785 -4.14 -7.97 12.64
N PHE A 786 -2.86 -8.21 12.86
CA PHE A 786 -2.11 -9.25 12.17
C PHE A 786 -1.32 -10.10 13.17
N GLU A 787 -1.43 -11.41 13.06
CA GLU A 787 -0.76 -12.40 13.91
C GLU A 787 0.33 -13.10 13.10
N TRP A 788 1.55 -13.13 13.65
CA TRP A 788 2.76 -13.59 12.93
C TRP A 788 3.52 -14.68 13.68
N VAL A 789 3.92 -15.73 12.96
CA VAL A 789 4.85 -16.77 13.44
C VAL A 789 6.02 -16.84 12.45
N ASP A 790 7.25 -16.78 12.95
CA ASP A 790 8.49 -16.80 12.14
C ASP A 790 8.45 -15.90 10.88
N ASN A 791 7.97 -14.65 11.07
CA ASN A 791 7.78 -13.64 10.02
C ASN A 791 6.79 -14.05 8.89
N GLN A 792 5.90 -15.00 9.14
CA GLN A 792 4.79 -15.39 8.26
C GLN A 792 3.44 -15.03 8.91
N LEU A 793 2.51 -14.49 8.11
CA LEU A 793 1.15 -14.17 8.57
C LEU A 793 0.35 -15.46 8.76
N VAL A 794 -0.18 -15.66 9.97
CA VAL A 794 -0.98 -16.84 10.36
C VAL A 794 -2.44 -16.52 10.66
N ALA A 795 -2.77 -15.26 10.97
CA ALA A 795 -4.15 -14.77 11.01
C ALA A 795 -4.20 -13.25 10.84
N GLU A 796 -5.34 -12.76 10.37
CA GLU A 796 -5.69 -11.35 10.44
C GLU A 796 -7.10 -11.16 11.04
N VAL A 797 -7.35 -10.02 11.66
CA VAL A 797 -8.66 -9.60 12.15
C VAL A 797 -9.04 -8.28 11.48
N ASP A 798 -10.21 -8.27 10.86
CA ASP A 798 -10.73 -7.15 10.09
C ASP A 798 -11.31 -6.01 10.97
N PRO A 799 -11.58 -4.82 10.39
CA PRO A 799 -12.21 -3.70 11.06
C PRO A 799 -13.58 -3.95 11.72
N LEU A 800 -14.29 -5.03 11.42
CA LEU A 800 -15.57 -5.42 12.01
C LEU A 800 -15.40 -6.44 13.15
N GLY A 801 -14.29 -7.18 13.17
CA GLY A 801 -13.97 -8.24 14.12
C GLY A 801 -13.99 -9.65 13.51
N GLY A 802 -14.17 -9.79 12.19
CA GLY A 802 -14.01 -11.06 11.50
C GLY A 802 -12.54 -11.49 11.48
N ARG A 803 -12.25 -12.76 11.74
CA ARG A 803 -10.88 -13.29 11.80
C ARG A 803 -10.64 -14.31 10.69
N THR A 804 -9.71 -14.01 9.79
CA THR A 804 -9.21 -14.92 8.76
C THR A 804 -7.97 -15.64 9.29
N VAL A 805 -7.81 -16.93 8.99
CA VAL A 805 -6.72 -17.78 9.51
C VAL A 805 -6.04 -18.52 8.37
N TYR A 806 -4.70 -18.50 8.37
CA TYR A 806 -3.84 -19.11 7.35
C TYR A 806 -3.05 -20.28 7.95
N GLN A 807 -3.23 -21.48 7.40
CA GLN A 807 -2.33 -22.61 7.62
C GLN A 807 -1.29 -22.65 6.50
N ARG A 808 -0.05 -23.07 6.77
CA ARG A 808 1.05 -23.06 5.79
C ARG A 808 1.87 -24.35 5.82
N ASN A 809 2.44 -24.72 4.66
CA ASN A 809 3.40 -25.82 4.55
C ASN A 809 4.85 -25.35 4.82
N ASP A 810 5.80 -26.27 4.77
CA ASP A 810 7.24 -26.00 4.94
C ASP A 810 7.86 -25.14 3.82
N TRP A 811 7.15 -24.89 2.71
CA TRP A 811 7.51 -23.91 1.68
C TRP A 811 6.92 -22.50 1.96
N GLY A 812 6.13 -22.34 3.02
CA GLY A 812 5.42 -21.10 3.39
C GLY A 812 4.14 -20.84 2.59
N GLN A 813 3.77 -21.76 1.69
CA GLN A 813 2.54 -21.68 0.88
C GLN A 813 1.33 -21.95 1.77
N VAL A 814 0.20 -21.33 1.44
CA VAL A 814 -1.03 -21.45 2.24
C VAL A 814 -1.73 -22.77 1.92
N THR A 815 -1.84 -23.66 2.90
CA THR A 815 -2.55 -24.95 2.76
C THR A 815 -4.03 -24.88 3.14
N ALA A 816 -4.42 -23.89 3.95
CA ALA A 816 -5.82 -23.59 4.22
C ALA A 816 -6.05 -22.11 4.57
N VAL A 817 -7.19 -21.58 4.12
CA VAL A 817 -7.73 -20.28 4.53
C VAL A 817 -9.08 -20.51 5.18
N THR A 818 -9.21 -20.25 6.48
CA THR A 818 -10.49 -20.22 7.18
C THR A 818 -10.97 -18.77 7.30
N LEU A 819 -12.15 -18.50 6.78
CA LEU A 819 -12.81 -17.20 6.76
C LEU A 819 -13.59 -16.94 8.08
N PRO A 820 -14.02 -15.69 8.35
CA PRO A 820 -14.69 -15.31 9.60
C PRO A 820 -15.98 -16.06 9.96
N ASP A 821 -16.66 -16.66 8.97
CA ASP A 821 -17.86 -17.48 9.14
C ASP A 821 -17.57 -18.98 9.37
N GLY A 822 -16.29 -19.38 9.29
CA GLY A 822 -15.81 -20.76 9.38
C GLY A 822 -15.66 -21.47 8.03
N ALA A 823 -16.07 -20.85 6.92
CA ALA A 823 -15.84 -21.38 5.58
C ALA A 823 -14.32 -21.57 5.35
N THR A 824 -13.90 -22.74 4.88
CA THR A 824 -12.47 -23.09 4.79
C THR A 824 -12.08 -23.60 3.41
N HIS A 825 -11.28 -22.82 2.71
CA HIS A 825 -10.59 -23.20 1.48
C HIS A 825 -9.36 -24.06 1.82
N ARG A 826 -9.03 -25.05 0.99
CA ARG A 826 -7.83 -25.90 1.14
C ARG A 826 -7.04 -26.02 -0.16
N TYR A 827 -5.73 -26.19 -0.01
CA TYR A 827 -4.75 -26.25 -1.09
C TYR A 827 -3.75 -27.36 -0.77
N ASP A 828 -3.73 -28.41 -1.59
CA ASP A 828 -2.81 -29.55 -1.46
C ASP A 828 -1.66 -29.38 -2.45
N TYR A 829 -0.42 -29.67 -2.03
CA TYR A 829 0.80 -29.47 -2.81
C TYR A 829 1.68 -30.73 -2.84
N ASP A 830 2.52 -30.88 -3.87
CA ASP A 830 3.63 -31.85 -3.89
C ASP A 830 4.86 -31.37 -3.10
N ASP A 831 5.84 -32.26 -2.90
CA ASP A 831 7.08 -31.97 -2.18
C ASP A 831 7.93 -30.90 -2.90
N GLU A 832 7.79 -30.78 -4.22
CA GLU A 832 8.36 -29.73 -5.05
C GLU A 832 7.56 -28.41 -5.08
N GLY A 833 6.53 -28.27 -4.23
CA GLY A 833 5.79 -27.03 -3.98
C GLY A 833 4.72 -26.69 -5.02
N GLN A 834 4.24 -27.62 -5.84
CA GLN A 834 3.23 -27.35 -6.86
C GLN A 834 1.82 -27.78 -6.43
N LEU A 835 0.82 -26.95 -6.76
CA LEU A 835 -0.58 -27.22 -6.41
C LEU A 835 -1.08 -28.50 -7.09
N LEU A 836 -1.51 -29.48 -6.29
CA LEU A 836 -2.12 -30.75 -6.72
C LEU A 836 -3.64 -30.69 -6.66
N ALA A 837 -4.22 -29.99 -5.68
CA ALA A 837 -5.66 -29.79 -5.58
C ALA A 837 -6.03 -28.48 -4.89
N TYR A 838 -7.18 -27.94 -5.25
CA TYR A 838 -7.88 -26.89 -4.53
C TYR A 838 -9.26 -27.41 -4.13
N THR A 839 -9.68 -27.19 -2.87
CA THR A 839 -11.00 -27.58 -2.37
C THR A 839 -11.72 -26.37 -1.77
N ASP A 840 -12.97 -26.14 -2.18
CA ASP A 840 -13.80 -25.05 -1.68
C ASP A 840 -14.43 -25.37 -0.30
N PRO A 841 -15.04 -24.37 0.37
CA PRO A 841 -15.72 -24.57 1.66
C PRO A 841 -16.90 -25.55 1.65
N MET A 842 -17.44 -25.91 0.47
CA MET A 842 -18.54 -26.88 0.33
C MET A 842 -18.01 -28.32 0.13
N GLY A 843 -16.70 -28.49 -0.08
CA GLY A 843 -16.06 -29.78 -0.33
C GLY A 843 -15.94 -30.15 -1.80
N HIS A 844 -16.21 -29.22 -2.73
CA HIS A 844 -15.95 -29.41 -4.14
C HIS A 844 -14.44 -29.27 -4.41
N ALA A 845 -13.85 -30.21 -5.16
CA ALA A 845 -12.40 -30.27 -5.38
C ALA A 845 -12.03 -30.20 -6.87
N TRP A 846 -11.07 -29.35 -7.19
CA TRP A 846 -10.36 -29.28 -8.46
C TRP A 846 -9.01 -29.97 -8.31
N GLN A 847 -8.60 -30.77 -9.29
CA GLN A 847 -7.42 -31.64 -9.19
C GLN A 847 -6.49 -31.46 -10.40
N TYR A 848 -5.18 -31.46 -10.16
CA TYR A 848 -4.15 -31.15 -11.14
C TYR A 848 -3.10 -32.27 -11.17
N ALA A 849 -3.23 -33.21 -12.12
CA ALA A 849 -2.18 -34.19 -12.39
C ALA A 849 -1.05 -33.52 -13.20
N ARG A 850 0.21 -33.74 -12.81
CA ARG A 850 1.39 -33.09 -13.38
C ARG A 850 2.33 -34.07 -14.08
N ASN A 851 2.96 -33.60 -15.16
CA ASN A 851 4.04 -34.35 -15.83
C ASN A 851 5.38 -34.23 -15.07
N ALA A 852 6.41 -34.95 -15.52
CA ALA A 852 7.74 -34.94 -14.89
C ALA A 852 8.48 -33.58 -14.96
N GLN A 853 7.97 -32.61 -15.72
CA GLN A 853 8.44 -31.23 -15.78
C GLN A 853 7.60 -30.31 -14.89
N GLY A 854 6.66 -30.86 -14.12
CA GLY A 854 5.80 -30.12 -13.19
C GLY A 854 4.64 -29.37 -13.84
N GLN A 855 4.37 -29.61 -15.12
CA GLN A 855 3.32 -28.95 -15.88
C GLN A 855 2.00 -29.71 -15.72
N VAL A 856 0.87 -29.01 -15.66
CA VAL A 856 -0.45 -29.65 -15.47
C VAL A 856 -0.81 -30.44 -16.73
N GLU A 857 -0.69 -31.76 -16.72
CA GLU A 857 -1.05 -32.63 -17.83
C GLU A 857 -2.57 -32.86 -17.89
N THR A 858 -3.22 -32.98 -16.73
CA THR A 858 -4.68 -33.09 -16.63
C THR A 858 -5.22 -32.23 -15.50
N ALA A 859 -6.15 -31.33 -15.82
CA ALA A 859 -6.99 -30.65 -14.83
C ALA A 859 -8.35 -31.36 -14.76
N SER A 860 -8.90 -31.53 -13.56
CA SER A 860 -10.22 -32.10 -13.30
C SER A 860 -11.03 -31.17 -12.41
N ASP A 861 -12.34 -31.13 -12.59
CA ASP A 861 -13.26 -30.34 -11.77
C ASP A 861 -14.16 -31.22 -10.87
N PRO A 862 -14.99 -30.63 -9.98
CA PRO A 862 -15.82 -31.37 -9.03
C PRO A 862 -16.86 -32.30 -9.67
N GLU A 863 -17.27 -32.05 -10.92
CA GLU A 863 -18.16 -32.93 -11.67
C GLU A 863 -17.40 -34.08 -12.39
N GLY A 864 -16.08 -34.16 -12.23
CA GLY A 864 -15.22 -35.15 -12.89
C GLY A 864 -14.99 -34.88 -14.37
N ARG A 865 -15.31 -33.67 -14.86
CA ARG A 865 -14.96 -33.23 -16.21
C ARG A 865 -13.45 -32.95 -16.25
N ARG A 866 -12.81 -33.27 -17.37
CA ARG A 866 -11.34 -33.26 -17.48
C ARG A 866 -10.84 -32.52 -18.71
N TRP A 867 -9.75 -31.78 -18.52
CA TRP A 867 -9.02 -31.07 -19.57
C TRP A 867 -7.59 -31.61 -19.64
N HIS A 868 -7.21 -32.10 -20.82
CA HIS A 868 -5.87 -32.60 -21.07
C HIS A 868 -5.02 -31.55 -21.78
N HIS A 869 -3.83 -31.29 -21.25
CA HIS A 869 -2.91 -30.28 -21.76
C HIS A 869 -1.66 -30.98 -22.31
N ALA A 870 -1.33 -30.69 -23.57
CA ALA A 870 -0.09 -31.15 -24.19
C ALA A 870 0.91 -29.99 -24.24
N TYR A 871 2.20 -30.30 -24.16
CA TYR A 871 3.28 -29.32 -24.20
C TYR A 871 4.28 -29.61 -25.33
N THR A 872 5.08 -28.62 -25.73
CA THR A 872 6.26 -28.83 -26.59
C THR A 872 7.44 -29.33 -25.77
N ALA A 873 8.49 -29.82 -26.43
CA ALA A 873 9.75 -30.18 -25.77
C ALA A 873 10.49 -29.00 -25.10
N GLN A 874 10.02 -27.76 -25.30
CA GLN A 874 10.51 -26.54 -24.66
C GLN A 874 9.56 -26.02 -23.56
N GLY A 875 8.55 -26.81 -23.18
CA GLY A 875 7.62 -26.47 -22.11
C GLY A 875 6.43 -25.58 -22.51
N LEU A 876 6.27 -25.21 -23.78
CA LEU A 876 5.17 -24.35 -24.22
C LEU A 876 3.88 -25.15 -24.38
N LEU A 877 2.72 -24.63 -23.98
CA LEU A 877 1.42 -25.30 -24.09
C LEU A 877 1.05 -25.53 -25.57
N SER A 878 1.14 -26.74 -26.08
CA SER A 878 0.91 -27.05 -27.50
C SER A 878 -0.57 -27.36 -27.82
N ALA A 879 -1.33 -27.89 -26.87
CA ALA A 879 -2.77 -28.07 -27.00
C ALA A 879 -3.51 -28.10 -25.65
N VAL A 880 -4.78 -27.72 -25.66
CA VAL A 880 -5.76 -27.99 -24.59
C VAL A 880 -6.92 -28.76 -25.21
N THR A 881 -7.26 -29.92 -24.64
CA THR A 881 -8.40 -30.75 -25.05
C THR A 881 -9.43 -30.76 -23.94
N GLY A 882 -10.66 -30.35 -24.24
CA GLY A 882 -11.76 -30.26 -23.28
C GLY A 882 -12.48 -31.60 -23.02
N PRO A 883 -13.43 -31.62 -22.07
CA PRO A 883 -14.17 -32.82 -21.66
C PRO A 883 -15.04 -33.45 -22.77
N ASP A 884 -15.36 -32.67 -23.80
CA ASP A 884 -16.11 -33.07 -25.00
C ASP A 884 -15.21 -33.58 -26.15
N GLY A 885 -13.89 -33.63 -25.93
CA GLY A 885 -12.90 -34.02 -26.92
C GLY A 885 -12.53 -32.94 -27.93
N GLN A 886 -13.08 -31.72 -27.83
CA GLN A 886 -12.63 -30.60 -28.67
C GLN A 886 -11.25 -30.11 -28.22
N ALA A 887 -10.40 -29.74 -29.18
CA ALA A 887 -9.03 -29.31 -28.89
C ALA A 887 -8.70 -27.94 -29.51
N GLN A 888 -8.13 -27.05 -28.70
CA GLN A 888 -7.47 -25.82 -29.11
C GLN A 888 -5.95 -26.08 -29.19
N ARG A 889 -5.28 -25.60 -30.24
CA ARG A 889 -3.84 -25.85 -30.48
C ARG A 889 -3.06 -24.57 -30.71
N TYR A 890 -1.82 -24.57 -30.23
CA TYR A 890 -0.93 -23.40 -30.22
C TYR A 890 0.38 -23.74 -30.92
N TYR A 891 0.82 -22.83 -31.79
CA TYR A 891 2.04 -22.98 -32.58
C TYR A 891 2.92 -21.77 -32.33
N TYR A 892 4.18 -22.03 -31.98
CA TYR A 892 5.15 -21.01 -31.55
C TYR A 892 6.32 -20.95 -32.52
N ASN A 893 6.83 -19.75 -32.76
CA ASN A 893 8.09 -19.58 -33.48
C ASN A 893 9.29 -19.92 -32.58
N ARG A 894 10.50 -19.95 -33.16
CA ARG A 894 11.75 -20.31 -32.46
C ARG A 894 12.13 -19.46 -31.23
N ARG A 895 11.42 -18.38 -30.93
CA ARG A 895 11.60 -17.55 -29.72
C ARG A 895 10.58 -17.86 -28.62
N GLY A 896 9.71 -18.85 -28.81
CA GLY A 896 8.60 -19.15 -27.89
C GLY A 896 7.42 -18.18 -27.98
N LEU A 897 7.40 -17.29 -28.97
CA LEU A 897 6.28 -16.37 -29.19
C LEU A 897 5.21 -17.06 -30.04
N LEU A 898 3.93 -16.87 -29.67
CA LEU A 898 2.79 -17.46 -30.37
C LEU A 898 2.73 -16.94 -31.81
N GLU A 899 2.66 -17.85 -32.77
CA GLU A 899 2.66 -17.58 -34.22
C GLU A 899 1.32 -17.94 -34.87
N ARG A 900 0.71 -19.06 -34.46
CA ARG A 900 -0.64 -19.46 -34.89
C ARG A 900 -1.42 -20.09 -33.74
N LEU A 901 -2.71 -19.77 -33.70
CA LEU A 901 -3.71 -20.42 -32.86
C LEU A 901 -4.69 -21.17 -33.78
N GLU A 902 -4.99 -22.43 -33.47
CA GLU A 902 -6.04 -23.21 -34.12
C GLU A 902 -7.16 -23.47 -33.10
N PRO A 903 -8.29 -22.74 -33.19
CA PRO A 903 -9.39 -22.89 -32.24
C PRO A 903 -10.28 -24.10 -32.56
N GLY A 904 -10.41 -25.02 -31.61
CA GLY A 904 -11.65 -25.77 -31.40
C GLY A 904 -12.58 -24.99 -30.46
N ALA A 905 -13.87 -25.33 -30.38
CA ALA A 905 -14.80 -24.68 -29.46
C ALA A 905 -14.75 -25.26 -28.04
N ALA A 906 -13.55 -25.67 -27.60
CA ALA A 906 -13.28 -26.01 -26.21
C ALA A 906 -13.29 -24.73 -25.35
N PRO A 907 -13.91 -24.73 -24.15
CA PRO A 907 -13.87 -23.59 -23.26
C PRO A 907 -12.46 -23.40 -22.68
N ALA A 908 -12.02 -22.14 -22.56
CA ALA A 908 -10.78 -21.80 -21.89
C ALA A 908 -10.85 -22.20 -20.40
N VAL A 909 -9.77 -22.78 -19.87
CA VAL A 909 -9.66 -23.14 -18.46
C VAL A 909 -9.19 -21.92 -17.67
N THR A 910 -10.05 -21.42 -16.78
CA THR A 910 -9.61 -20.53 -15.70
C THR A 910 -8.96 -21.38 -14.61
N PHE A 911 -7.68 -21.17 -14.36
CA PHE A 911 -7.01 -21.73 -13.19
C PHE A 911 -7.32 -20.85 -11.97
N PHE A 912 -7.66 -21.49 -10.86
CA PHE A 912 -7.65 -20.88 -9.54
C PHE A 912 -6.27 -21.14 -8.95
N TYR A 913 -5.57 -20.07 -8.54
CA TYR A 913 -4.23 -20.09 -7.97
C TYR A 913 -4.27 -19.65 -6.50
#